data_AF-A0A841Z9D2-F1
#
_entry.id   AF-A0A841Z9D2-F1
#
_cell.length_a   1.000
_cell.length_b   1.000
_cell.length_c   1.000
_cell.angle_alpha   90.00
_cell.angle_beta   90.00
_cell.angle_gamma   90.00
#
_symmetry.space_group_name_H-M   'P 1'
#
loop_
_entity.id
_entity.type
_entity.pdbx_description
1 polymer ?
#
loop_
_entity_poly.entity_id
_entity_poly.type
_entity_poly.pdbx_seq_one_letter_code
_entity_poly.pdbx_strand_id
1 'polypeptide(L)'
;MNLLKKSVLLLGVLFALLVTSALEVSAAPALETSSAVKQPTGQAFSVIQHGDEHLHYVATTAGDIVEQSTDGYWYYMTIREFKYNEKDAAVLIKTTSKYLIDKKPENAMNQSNIDNYPALQYKSEPTIQETIKFPLLKSSMGLSPSQNLLVILVSFEDIGIVKTESEWESKIFGTSGSTLKAYYQEATNGKINIAPAKESDGTKDNGIVSVKLARNHPQTTIKTDVTYMNNTITKEALIAANASVDFSQYDTNKDGKIEANELHIMTIIAGQEASAGGTGKATWGHQGTFTSLDVPNLDGKIFDTFTQFGEMHGTNQASVGIIAHEMGHDLGLPDLYNIYNTGAGLGQYSVMGGGSWGAIGSAQSGSTPVHFDAYSKMKLGVIEPSVISVNATQSVDLFSMDQPGRNIVRVNTANPKEYYLMENRQFVGFDKALGERVKSAGVAIYHVNESHDTNYEVGRQLVTLKEANEGILGYSQLNTNLAMNLDGLYYVGMGSRGVMQQTELSKTTKPAAVRDDGGATNFSVKVNSASSNKMNVTLQNQGVEVAINAPTEPDQTASIAGIEKNETIQLTATILPENTVNKKITWSSSDEKLASVTQTGKVTANNNAGAVIITAKTEYGTEDTYKLYIDGHGKTFETAETIQDTGQTDAFGSYDVDDDYFKFTATETGEYEFWSSGPNYNRLRGILYDGTKNRLVYDNQGMLNEESNNYNFKLKYNLVAGKTYYIVTRTYFEGIGQPYKLHIKRPGDIGIPVTEVKLNTATVGPKEKGDVVQLTATVLPSNAGNKGVEWTSSDEDIAAVSQTGRVTMGNKGGVAIITAKSKDGGKIATCAVTVDDHGRTEGTATKILDNSLTDGSISYIGDPDYFQFTPKNSGTHKFTSEGTYSVRAELYSSTGVKLLSSTNVNGQFEMSSNLNANETYYIRLYQSGPPTIGTYKLRVTSPPPPVKVFGISLNLTVGASYLPKNGTMQFNATVLPSNATNKVISWTSSDPSVATVDQAGKVIAGNKEGLTTITVVTDDNNYKASHVVLVGKEKQTLSTATVVSDHILTAGSIDFSGDFEIYKFIPTATRTYVMTSESDIDMMAFLKDSTGAVLDIGDDDGASKQFKLTRRLNAGTVYYLSVQHRSSGTGSYKLRIQPQ
;
A
#
# COMPACT_ATOMS: atom_id res chain seq x y z
N MET A 1 -17.26 -22.97 -56.86
CA MET A 1 -16.13 -23.72 -56.29
C MET A 1 -14.98 -23.70 -57.29
N ASN A 2 -14.04 -22.78 -57.26
CA ASN A 2 -13.77 -21.70 -56.30
C ASN A 2 -13.05 -22.12 -55.03
N LEU A 3 -11.96 -21.38 -54.78
CA LEU A 3 -11.28 -21.16 -53.50
C LEU A 3 -10.74 -22.42 -52.83
N LEU A 4 -9.53 -22.82 -53.20
CA LEU A 4 -8.49 -23.34 -52.28
C LEU A 4 -7.25 -23.68 -53.14
N LYS A 5 -6.33 -22.72 -53.29
CA LYS A 5 -4.92 -22.86 -53.74
C LYS A 5 -4.35 -21.48 -54.04
N LYS A 6 -4.00 -20.72 -52.99
CA LYS A 6 -3.11 -19.54 -53.01
C LYS A 6 -2.84 -19.10 -51.56
N SER A 7 -2.11 -19.93 -50.82
CA SER A 7 -1.70 -19.63 -49.43
C SER A 7 -0.35 -20.28 -49.09
N VAL A 8 0.66 -20.07 -49.93
CA VAL A 8 2.06 -20.44 -49.63
C VAL A 8 2.97 -19.41 -50.31
N LEU A 9 3.12 -18.22 -49.71
CA LEU A 9 4.26 -17.28 -49.84
C LEU A 9 3.89 -15.93 -49.17
N LEU A 10 3.75 -15.88 -47.84
CA LEU A 10 3.85 -14.64 -47.04
C LEU A 10 3.88 -14.94 -45.52
N LEU A 11 4.78 -15.82 -45.07
CA LEU A 11 5.09 -15.96 -43.64
C LEU A 11 6.61 -16.13 -43.51
N GLY A 12 7.29 -15.02 -43.31
CA GLY A 12 8.74 -14.95 -43.21
C GLY A 12 9.13 -13.49 -43.32
N VAL A 13 9.76 -12.96 -42.27
CA VAL A 13 10.17 -11.55 -42.07
C VAL A 13 9.11 -10.64 -41.45
N LEU A 14 8.79 -10.87 -40.17
CA LEU A 14 8.45 -9.83 -39.18
C LEU A 14 8.39 -10.46 -37.77
N PHE A 15 9.56 -10.83 -37.24
CA PHE A 15 9.72 -11.10 -35.81
C PHE A 15 11.15 -10.74 -35.41
N ALA A 16 11.37 -9.45 -35.21
CA ALA A 16 12.57 -8.88 -34.60
C ALA A 16 12.20 -7.52 -34.02
N LEU A 17 11.26 -7.52 -33.07
CA LEU A 17 11.18 -6.47 -32.07
C LEU A 17 11.96 -7.03 -30.87
N LEU A 18 13.13 -6.43 -30.62
CA LEU A 18 13.91 -6.62 -29.40
C LEU A 18 13.05 -6.20 -28.21
N VAL A 19 12.42 -7.18 -27.56
CA VAL A 19 11.79 -7.03 -26.25
C VAL A 19 12.86 -7.36 -25.23
N THR A 20 13.37 -6.34 -24.54
CA THR A 20 14.19 -6.52 -23.34
C THR A 20 13.21 -6.80 -22.19
N SER A 21 12.93 -8.08 -21.91
CA SER A 21 12.25 -8.49 -20.68
C SER A 21 13.16 -8.18 -19.49
N ALA A 22 12.64 -7.48 -18.48
CA ALA A 22 13.31 -7.43 -17.18
C ALA A 22 13.39 -8.85 -16.61
N LEU A 23 14.55 -9.20 -16.04
CA LEU A 23 14.79 -10.52 -15.45
C LEU A 23 14.14 -10.57 -14.07
N GLU A 24 13.14 -11.44 -13.89
CA GLU A 24 12.65 -11.78 -12.56
C GLU A 24 13.59 -12.83 -11.94
N VAL A 25 14.15 -12.48 -10.79
CA VAL A 25 14.99 -13.35 -9.95
C VAL A 25 14.38 -13.27 -8.56
N SER A 26 14.19 -14.41 -7.92
CA SER A 26 13.75 -14.54 -6.53
C SER A 26 14.77 -15.36 -5.75
N ALA A 27 14.99 -15.03 -4.49
CA ALA A 27 16.02 -15.67 -3.67
C ALA A 27 15.75 -15.57 -2.17
N ALA A 28 16.37 -16.47 -1.42
CA ALA A 28 16.41 -16.34 0.03
C ALA A 28 17.18 -15.09 0.47
N PRO A 29 16.71 -14.42 1.53
CA PRO A 29 17.41 -13.29 2.10
C PRO A 29 18.71 -13.74 2.77
N ALA A 30 19.67 -12.83 2.93
CA ALA A 30 20.94 -13.10 3.55
C ALA A 30 20.80 -13.64 4.99
N LEU A 31 21.64 -14.61 5.33
CA LEU A 31 21.90 -15.00 6.71
C LEU A 31 22.77 -13.92 7.36
N GLU A 32 22.14 -12.98 8.07
CA GLU A 32 22.82 -11.89 8.78
C GLU A 32 23.59 -12.37 10.02
N THR A 33 24.68 -13.11 9.80
CA THR A 33 25.58 -13.60 10.84
C THR A 33 27.00 -13.14 10.59
N SER A 34 27.71 -12.85 11.69
CA SER A 34 29.10 -12.38 11.63
C SER A 34 30.05 -13.52 11.27
N SER A 35 30.83 -13.30 10.21
CA SER A 35 31.86 -14.21 9.71
C SER A 35 33.25 -13.59 9.83
N ALA A 36 34.22 -14.37 10.31
CA ALA A 36 35.61 -13.93 10.41
C ALA A 36 36.33 -14.10 9.08
N VAL A 37 36.93 -13.03 8.56
CA VAL A 37 37.66 -12.99 7.29
C VAL A 37 39.05 -12.40 7.48
N LYS A 38 39.92 -12.57 6.47
CA LYS A 38 41.28 -12.04 6.48
C LYS A 38 41.64 -11.44 5.13
N GLN A 39 42.42 -10.36 5.15
CA GLN A 39 43.18 -9.92 3.99
C GLN A 39 44.27 -10.95 3.65
N PRO A 40 44.69 -11.05 2.37
CA PRO A 40 45.86 -11.85 1.99
C PRO A 40 47.15 -11.49 2.76
N THR A 41 47.25 -10.26 3.25
CA THR A 41 48.37 -9.78 4.08
C THR A 41 48.28 -10.19 5.56
N GLY A 42 47.19 -10.82 5.99
CA GLY A 42 47.02 -11.43 7.32
C GLY A 42 46.14 -10.65 8.30
N GLN A 43 45.78 -9.39 8.02
CA GLN A 43 44.85 -8.62 8.86
C GLN A 43 43.48 -9.30 8.91
N ALA A 44 42.98 -9.56 10.12
CA ALA A 44 41.70 -10.20 10.36
C ALA A 44 40.62 -9.19 10.76
N PHE A 45 39.39 -9.42 10.31
CA PHE A 45 38.22 -8.62 10.66
C PHE A 45 36.94 -9.45 10.50
N SER A 46 35.80 -8.91 10.91
CA SER A 46 34.51 -9.58 10.83
C SER A 46 33.57 -8.84 9.89
N VAL A 47 32.80 -9.62 9.13
CA VAL A 47 31.83 -9.13 8.16
C VAL A 47 30.47 -9.80 8.36
N ILE A 48 29.40 -9.12 7.95
CA ILE A 48 28.03 -9.58 7.94
C ILE A 48 27.51 -9.37 6.51
N GLN A 49 26.96 -10.42 5.92
CA GLN A 49 26.23 -10.32 4.65
C GLN A 49 24.82 -9.81 4.95
N HIS A 50 24.40 -8.78 4.23
CA HIS A 50 23.08 -8.17 4.31
C HIS A 50 22.34 -8.26 2.99
N GLY A 51 21.01 -8.17 3.07
CA GLY A 51 20.14 -7.93 1.92
C GLY A 51 19.57 -9.18 1.25
N ASP A 52 19.18 -9.02 -0.01
CA ASP A 52 18.46 -9.99 -0.83
C ASP A 52 18.95 -9.92 -2.30
N GLU A 53 18.28 -10.61 -3.23
CA GLU A 53 18.58 -10.59 -4.67
C GLU A 53 18.44 -9.21 -5.32
N HIS A 54 17.77 -8.27 -4.68
CA HIS A 54 17.58 -6.93 -5.20
C HIS A 54 18.67 -5.96 -4.73
N LEU A 55 19.05 -6.04 -3.46
CA LEU A 55 20.15 -5.27 -2.91
C LEU A 55 20.84 -6.08 -1.82
N HIS A 56 22.05 -6.55 -2.11
CA HIS A 56 22.92 -7.19 -1.14
C HIS A 56 24.26 -6.47 -1.00
N TYR A 57 24.83 -6.55 0.19
CA TYR A 57 26.15 -5.97 0.48
C TYR A 57 26.78 -6.63 1.71
N VAL A 58 28.11 -6.59 1.77
CA VAL A 58 28.86 -7.04 2.94
C VAL A 58 29.27 -5.84 3.77
N ALA A 59 28.84 -5.79 5.03
CA ALA A 59 29.25 -4.77 5.99
C ALA A 59 30.20 -5.36 7.02
N THR A 60 31.17 -4.57 7.47
CA THR A 60 31.97 -4.93 8.64
C THR A 60 31.20 -4.65 9.93
N THR A 61 31.64 -5.19 11.06
CA THR A 61 31.06 -4.86 12.38
C THR A 61 31.20 -3.38 12.76
N ALA A 62 32.06 -2.63 12.07
CA ALA A 62 32.19 -1.18 12.19
C ALA A 62 31.25 -0.40 11.24
N GLY A 63 30.45 -1.09 10.44
CA GLY A 63 29.49 -0.52 9.49
C GLY A 63 30.07 -0.16 8.13
N ASP A 64 31.37 -0.36 7.87
CA ASP A 64 31.99 -0.10 6.56
C ASP A 64 31.55 -1.14 5.52
N ILE A 65 31.21 -0.70 4.31
CA ILE A 65 30.84 -1.60 3.21
C ILE A 65 32.09 -2.05 2.46
N VAL A 66 32.24 -3.37 2.31
CA VAL A 66 33.42 -4.01 1.72
C VAL A 66 33.04 -5.11 0.73
N GLU A 67 33.93 -5.47 -0.19
CA GLU A 67 33.75 -6.60 -1.11
C GLU A 67 35.09 -7.30 -1.34
N GLN A 68 35.07 -8.64 -1.40
CA GLN A 68 36.25 -9.41 -1.80
C GLN A 68 36.31 -9.52 -3.32
N SER A 69 37.43 -9.11 -3.91
CA SER A 69 37.64 -9.20 -5.35
C SER A 69 38.30 -10.53 -5.74
N THR A 70 38.33 -10.81 -7.04
CA THR A 70 38.89 -12.05 -7.62
C THR A 70 40.39 -12.23 -7.38
N ASP A 71 41.10 -11.16 -6.99
CA ASP A 71 42.51 -11.19 -6.56
C ASP A 71 42.68 -11.65 -5.09
N GLY A 72 41.58 -11.92 -4.39
CA GLY A 72 41.54 -12.35 -2.99
C GLY A 72 41.57 -11.21 -1.96
N TYR A 73 41.80 -9.96 -2.38
CA TYR A 73 41.81 -8.80 -1.47
C TYR A 73 40.42 -8.25 -1.21
N TRP A 74 40.23 -7.69 -0.02
CA TRP A 74 39.02 -6.96 0.35
C TRP A 74 39.20 -5.46 0.12
N TYR A 75 38.21 -4.83 -0.51
CA TYR A 75 38.24 -3.42 -0.88
C TYR A 75 37.07 -2.68 -0.23
N TYR A 76 37.28 -1.38 0.05
CA TYR A 76 36.16 -0.49 0.38
C TYR A 76 35.22 -0.36 -0.83
N MET A 77 33.92 -0.24 -0.58
CA MET A 77 32.92 0.02 -1.62
C MET A 77 32.54 1.50 -1.66
N THR A 78 32.18 1.96 -2.85
CA THR A 78 31.56 3.27 -3.08
C THR A 78 30.34 3.09 -3.99
N ILE A 79 29.60 4.16 -4.27
CA ILE A 79 28.49 4.13 -5.22
C ILE A 79 28.91 4.69 -6.57
N ARG A 80 28.33 4.13 -7.63
CA ARG A 80 28.26 4.76 -8.94
C ARG A 80 26.81 5.08 -9.23
N GLU A 81 26.54 6.35 -9.41
CA GLU A 81 25.25 6.85 -9.89
C GLU A 81 25.21 6.76 -11.42
N PHE A 82 24.06 6.37 -11.94
CA PHE A 82 23.78 6.34 -13.38
C PHE A 82 22.29 6.53 -13.61
N LYS A 83 21.93 6.75 -14.87
CA LYS A 83 20.54 6.79 -15.30
C LYS A 83 20.18 5.46 -15.93
N TYR A 84 19.19 4.77 -15.37
CA TYR A 84 18.56 3.61 -15.99
C TYR A 84 17.13 3.97 -16.36
N ASN A 85 16.80 3.96 -17.66
CA ASN A 85 15.50 4.45 -18.17
C ASN A 85 15.13 5.86 -17.63
N GLU A 86 16.13 6.75 -17.52
CA GLU A 86 16.06 8.12 -16.98
C GLU A 86 15.68 8.26 -15.48
N LYS A 87 15.57 7.17 -14.72
CA LYS A 87 15.49 7.19 -13.25
C LYS A 87 16.89 7.20 -12.61
N ASP A 88 17.01 7.86 -11.47
CA ASP A 88 18.24 7.87 -10.67
C ASP A 88 18.46 6.47 -10.09
N ALA A 89 19.51 5.82 -10.55
CA ALA A 89 19.92 4.50 -10.11
C ALA A 89 21.34 4.57 -9.57
N ALA A 90 21.65 3.73 -8.60
CA ALA A 90 23.00 3.57 -8.10
C ALA A 90 23.33 2.10 -7.94
N VAL A 91 24.61 1.77 -8.13
CA VAL A 91 25.15 0.45 -7.84
C VAL A 91 26.37 0.59 -6.94
N LEU A 92 26.56 -0.39 -6.06
CA LEU A 92 27.78 -0.52 -5.28
C LEU A 92 28.92 -0.99 -6.19
N ILE A 93 30.00 -0.21 -6.21
CA ILE A 93 31.22 -0.49 -6.97
C ILE A 93 32.43 -0.52 -6.06
N LYS A 94 33.38 -1.39 -6.43
CA LYS A 94 34.65 -1.55 -5.75
C LYS A 94 35.54 -0.32 -5.91
N THR A 95 36.17 0.15 -4.83
CA THR A 95 37.23 1.17 -4.90
C THR A 95 38.60 0.54 -5.21
N THR A 96 39.63 1.36 -5.38
CA THR A 96 41.01 0.89 -5.48
C THR A 96 41.69 0.66 -4.12
N SER A 97 41.07 1.09 -3.02
CA SER A 97 41.65 1.04 -1.67
C SER A 97 41.30 -0.25 -0.95
N LYS A 98 42.32 -0.99 -0.51
CA LYS A 98 42.17 -2.23 0.25
C LYS A 98 41.82 -1.93 1.71
N TYR A 99 40.81 -2.63 2.23
CA TYR A 99 40.34 -2.49 3.60
C TYR A 99 41.43 -2.82 4.64
N LEU A 100 41.66 -1.95 5.63
CA LEU A 100 42.73 -2.08 6.66
C LEU A 100 44.19 -2.12 6.14
N ILE A 101 44.43 -1.90 4.84
CA ILE A 101 45.77 -1.83 4.25
C ILE A 101 46.02 -0.41 3.75
N ASP A 102 45.08 0.12 2.96
CA ASP A 102 45.16 1.46 2.39
C ASP A 102 44.33 2.45 3.22
N LYS A 103 44.58 3.75 3.05
CA LYS A 103 43.76 4.80 3.67
C LYS A 103 42.32 4.70 3.16
N LYS A 104 41.35 4.70 4.08
CA LYS A 104 39.91 4.72 3.77
C LYS A 104 39.57 5.93 2.87
N PRO A 105 38.95 5.72 1.69
CA PRO A 105 38.46 6.80 0.84
C PRO A 105 37.37 7.64 1.53
N GLU A 106 37.30 8.95 1.25
CA GLU A 106 36.26 9.82 1.80
C GLU A 106 34.86 9.49 1.29
N ASN A 107 34.77 8.95 0.07
CA ASN A 107 33.52 8.50 -0.57
C ASN A 107 33.19 7.01 -0.30
N ALA A 108 33.88 6.37 0.65
CA ALA A 108 33.57 4.98 1.01
C ALA A 108 32.23 4.90 1.73
N MET A 109 31.38 3.97 1.29
CA MET A 109 30.05 3.77 1.86
C MET A 109 30.11 3.07 3.22
N ASN A 110 29.14 3.40 4.07
CA ASN A 110 28.81 2.68 5.29
C ASN A 110 27.33 2.28 5.30
N GLN A 111 26.92 1.48 6.28
CA GLN A 111 25.56 0.96 6.39
C GLN A 111 24.49 2.06 6.48
N SER A 112 24.74 3.13 7.25
CA SER A 112 23.82 4.28 7.29
C SER A 112 23.69 4.99 5.95
N ASN A 113 24.69 4.93 5.06
CA ASN A 113 24.55 5.43 3.71
C ASN A 113 23.61 4.55 2.88
N ILE A 114 23.64 3.22 3.04
CA ILE A 114 22.75 2.30 2.32
C ILE A 114 21.29 2.55 2.68
N ASP A 115 21.01 2.64 3.99
CA ASP A 115 19.65 2.80 4.50
C ASP A 115 18.98 4.12 4.06
N ASN A 116 19.78 5.15 3.75
CA ASN A 116 19.30 6.50 3.43
C ASN A 116 19.47 6.88 1.96
N TYR A 117 19.75 5.92 1.07
CA TYR A 117 20.05 6.21 -0.33
C TYR A 117 19.05 5.50 -1.27
N PRO A 118 17.89 6.15 -1.58
CA PRO A 118 16.79 5.53 -2.33
C PRO A 118 17.17 5.01 -3.72
N ALA A 119 18.17 5.61 -4.37
CA ALA A 119 18.62 5.17 -5.70
C ALA A 119 19.39 3.82 -5.68
N LEU A 120 19.82 3.33 -4.50
CA LEU A 120 20.32 1.95 -4.34
C LEU A 120 19.18 0.93 -4.20
N GLN A 121 18.00 1.39 -3.78
CA GLN A 121 16.78 0.57 -3.70
C GLN A 121 15.98 0.60 -5.02
N TYR A 122 16.44 1.39 -6.00
CA TYR A 122 15.77 1.52 -7.28
C TYR A 122 15.88 0.21 -8.09
N LYS A 123 14.74 -0.46 -8.24
CA LYS A 123 14.57 -1.63 -9.10
C LYS A 123 14.23 -1.18 -10.52
N SER A 124 14.66 -1.93 -11.52
CA SER A 124 13.98 -1.92 -12.80
C SER A 124 12.55 -2.41 -12.54
N GLU A 125 11.59 -1.50 -12.41
CA GLU A 125 10.18 -1.82 -12.64
C GLU A 125 10.13 -2.62 -13.95
N PRO A 126 9.57 -3.86 -13.95
CA PRO A 126 9.51 -4.66 -15.15
C PRO A 126 8.77 -3.86 -16.21
N THR A 127 9.53 -3.44 -17.22
CA THR A 127 8.97 -2.69 -18.33
C THR A 127 8.24 -3.72 -19.18
N ILE A 128 6.90 -3.67 -19.13
CA ILE A 128 5.96 -4.55 -19.81
C ILE A 128 5.83 -5.93 -19.11
N GLN A 129 4.87 -6.03 -18.19
CA GLN A 129 4.20 -7.31 -17.92
C GLN A 129 3.51 -7.76 -19.22
N GLU A 130 4.12 -8.64 -20.01
CA GLU A 130 3.28 -9.71 -20.54
C GLU A 130 3.01 -10.61 -19.35
N THR A 131 1.82 -10.45 -18.80
CA THR A 131 1.24 -11.37 -17.84
C THR A 131 1.44 -12.78 -18.40
N ILE A 132 2.31 -13.58 -17.80
CA ILE A 132 1.97 -14.99 -17.69
C ILE A 132 0.66 -14.94 -16.92
N LYS A 133 -0.44 -15.07 -17.67
CA LYS A 133 -1.79 -15.12 -17.13
C LYS A 133 -1.78 -16.29 -16.18
N PHE A 134 -1.59 -16.04 -14.89
CA PHE A 134 -2.13 -16.93 -13.89
C PHE A 134 -3.62 -16.91 -14.16
N PRO A 135 -4.20 -18.01 -14.66
CA PRO A 135 -5.64 -18.06 -14.83
C PRO A 135 -6.26 -17.70 -13.49
N LEU A 136 -7.26 -16.82 -13.51
CA LEU A 136 -8.18 -16.56 -12.40
C LEU A 136 -8.30 -17.83 -11.54
N LEU A 137 -7.81 -17.73 -10.31
CA LEU A 137 -7.58 -18.82 -9.35
C LEU A 137 -8.57 -19.98 -9.54
N LYS A 138 -8.16 -20.99 -10.31
CA LYS A 138 -8.59 -22.35 -10.04
C LYS A 138 -7.81 -22.81 -8.81
N SER A 139 -8.54 -23.40 -7.88
CA SER A 139 -8.02 -24.20 -6.77
C SER A 139 -6.83 -25.06 -7.20
N SER A 140 -5.71 -24.96 -6.49
CA SER A 140 -4.44 -25.70 -6.64
C SER A 140 -3.71 -25.52 -7.99
N MET A 141 -2.38 -25.35 -7.96
CA MET A 141 -1.51 -25.27 -9.16
C MET A 141 -1.49 -26.54 -10.04
N GLY A 142 -2.40 -27.51 -9.85
CA GLY A 142 -2.44 -28.73 -10.68
C GLY A 142 -1.15 -29.55 -10.63
N LEU A 143 -0.29 -29.32 -9.63
CA LEU A 143 1.00 -29.95 -9.47
C LEU A 143 0.84 -31.48 -9.43
N SER A 144 1.69 -32.18 -10.19
CA SER A 144 1.84 -33.62 -10.04
C SER A 144 2.15 -33.97 -8.57
N PRO A 145 1.58 -35.02 -7.98
CA PRO A 145 1.97 -35.46 -6.63
C PRO A 145 3.48 -35.77 -6.51
N SER A 146 4.12 -36.13 -7.62
CA SER A 146 5.56 -36.36 -7.71
C SER A 146 6.22 -35.30 -8.57
N GLN A 147 7.17 -34.58 -7.98
CA GLN A 147 7.99 -33.55 -8.62
C GLN A 147 9.33 -34.17 -9.00
N ASN A 148 9.57 -34.40 -10.29
CA ASN A 148 10.85 -34.92 -10.76
C ASN A 148 11.89 -33.81 -10.69
N LEU A 149 13.03 -34.09 -10.08
CA LEU A 149 14.10 -33.12 -9.88
C LEU A 149 15.41 -33.68 -10.45
N LEU A 150 15.99 -32.95 -11.40
CA LEU A 150 17.34 -33.17 -11.87
C LEU A 150 18.30 -32.23 -11.14
N VAL A 151 19.28 -32.79 -10.45
CA VAL A 151 20.34 -32.04 -9.78
C VAL A 151 21.61 -32.12 -10.61
N ILE A 152 22.19 -30.97 -10.97
CA ILE A 152 23.42 -30.89 -11.74
C ILE A 152 24.52 -30.27 -10.88
N LEU A 153 25.55 -31.06 -10.55
CA LEU A 153 26.72 -30.60 -9.81
C LEU A 153 27.71 -29.97 -10.79
N VAL A 154 27.95 -28.67 -10.66
CA VAL A 154 28.72 -27.88 -11.63
C VAL A 154 30.09 -27.54 -11.09
N SER A 155 31.13 -28.15 -11.69
CA SER A 155 32.54 -27.81 -11.46
C SER A 155 33.09 -26.89 -12.55
N PHE A 156 34.19 -26.21 -12.25
CA PHE A 156 34.93 -25.31 -13.13
C PHE A 156 36.38 -25.79 -13.27
N GLU A 157 37.17 -25.14 -14.13
CA GLU A 157 38.60 -25.46 -14.28
C GLU A 157 39.42 -25.19 -13.01
N ASP A 158 39.02 -24.19 -12.24
CA ASP A 158 39.76 -23.67 -11.09
C ASP A 158 39.13 -24.01 -9.74
N ILE A 159 37.96 -24.66 -9.72
CA ILE A 159 37.31 -25.19 -8.51
C ILE A 159 36.43 -26.39 -8.87
N GLY A 160 36.55 -27.46 -8.10
CA GLY A 160 35.69 -28.64 -8.22
C GLY A 160 34.71 -28.74 -7.06
N ILE A 161 33.66 -29.54 -7.27
CA ILE A 161 32.73 -29.96 -6.22
C ILE A 161 33.50 -30.73 -5.13
N VAL A 162 33.23 -30.41 -3.88
CA VAL A 162 33.86 -30.99 -2.68
C VAL A 162 33.05 -32.17 -2.13
N LYS A 163 31.72 -32.10 -2.24
CA LYS A 163 30.73 -33.06 -1.72
C LYS A 163 30.35 -34.09 -2.78
N THR A 164 30.39 -35.35 -2.38
CA THR A 164 30.13 -36.46 -3.29
C THR A 164 28.67 -36.49 -3.77
N GLU A 165 28.41 -37.11 -4.92
CA GLU A 165 27.04 -37.33 -5.41
C GLU A 165 26.17 -38.03 -4.36
N SER A 166 26.70 -39.02 -3.63
CA SER A 166 25.96 -39.73 -2.59
C SER A 166 25.61 -38.82 -1.38
N GLU A 167 26.47 -37.86 -1.03
CA GLU A 167 26.14 -36.86 -0.01
C GLU A 167 25.01 -35.93 -0.48
N TRP A 168 24.99 -35.53 -1.75
CA TRP A 168 23.92 -34.74 -2.34
C TRP A 168 22.62 -35.52 -2.51
N GLU A 169 22.68 -36.77 -2.96
CA GLU A 169 21.54 -37.67 -3.07
C GLU A 169 20.88 -37.85 -1.71
N SER A 170 21.67 -38.07 -0.66
CA SER A 170 21.17 -38.16 0.71
C SER A 170 20.53 -36.85 1.18
N LYS A 171 21.14 -35.70 0.85
CA LYS A 171 20.64 -34.37 1.23
C LYS A 171 19.31 -34.01 0.54
N ILE A 172 19.14 -34.38 -0.73
CA ILE A 172 17.97 -34.02 -1.53
C ILE A 172 16.87 -35.06 -1.39
N PHE A 173 17.18 -36.34 -1.65
CA PHE A 173 16.18 -37.42 -1.77
C PHE A 173 16.05 -38.29 -0.52
N GLY A 174 16.83 -38.06 0.53
CA GLY A 174 16.69 -38.76 1.81
C GLY A 174 15.31 -38.54 2.44
N THR A 175 14.75 -39.57 3.08
CA THR A 175 13.38 -39.57 3.60
C THR A 175 13.26 -39.21 5.09
N SER A 176 14.36 -38.84 5.74
CA SER A 176 14.37 -38.48 7.16
C SER A 176 15.47 -37.47 7.48
N GLY A 177 15.31 -36.78 8.60
CA GLY A 177 16.26 -35.76 9.04
C GLY A 177 16.19 -34.48 8.21
N SER A 178 17.31 -33.78 8.11
CA SER A 178 17.46 -32.50 7.42
C SER A 178 17.72 -32.72 5.93
N THR A 179 16.67 -33.11 5.20
CA THR A 179 16.70 -33.38 3.75
C THR A 179 15.52 -32.73 3.04
N LEU A 180 15.69 -32.38 1.76
CA LEU A 180 14.67 -31.65 0.99
C LEU A 180 13.37 -32.44 0.87
N LYS A 181 13.47 -33.73 0.53
CA LYS A 181 12.31 -34.61 0.43
C LYS A 181 11.58 -34.78 1.76
N ALA A 182 12.30 -34.95 2.87
CA ALA A 182 11.66 -35.03 4.19
C ALA A 182 10.94 -33.73 4.56
N TYR A 183 11.55 -32.57 4.24
CA TYR A 183 10.93 -31.26 4.44
C TYR A 183 9.61 -31.14 3.67
N TYR A 184 9.63 -31.34 2.35
CA TYR A 184 8.43 -31.22 1.54
C TYR A 184 7.37 -32.27 1.91
N GLN A 185 7.77 -33.49 2.25
CA GLN A 185 6.85 -34.52 2.76
C GLN A 185 6.15 -34.07 4.05
N GLU A 186 6.86 -33.42 4.98
CA GLU A 186 6.27 -32.95 6.23
C GLU A 186 5.45 -31.66 6.02
N ALA A 187 6.06 -30.62 5.46
CA ALA A 187 5.48 -29.28 5.32
C ALA A 187 4.26 -29.26 4.38
N THR A 188 4.19 -30.18 3.43
CA THR A 188 3.05 -30.34 2.51
C THR A 188 2.15 -31.53 2.87
N ASN A 189 2.45 -32.22 3.98
CA ASN A 189 1.74 -33.43 4.40
C ASN A 189 1.65 -34.47 3.25
N GLY A 190 2.78 -34.70 2.58
CA GLY A 190 2.93 -35.68 1.51
C GLY A 190 2.22 -35.33 0.20
N LYS A 191 1.71 -34.11 0.03
CA LYS A 191 1.13 -33.63 -1.24
C LYS A 191 2.19 -33.43 -2.31
N ILE A 192 3.37 -32.96 -1.92
CA ILE A 192 4.53 -32.78 -2.78
C ILE A 192 5.57 -33.83 -2.39
N ASN A 193 5.90 -34.70 -3.34
CA ASN A 193 6.97 -35.67 -3.21
C ASN A 193 8.10 -35.34 -4.19
N ILE A 194 9.29 -35.04 -3.67
CA ILE A 194 10.49 -34.85 -4.48
C ILE A 194 11.02 -36.23 -4.91
N ALA A 195 11.17 -36.42 -6.22
CA ALA A 195 11.64 -37.65 -6.85
C ALA A 195 12.86 -37.38 -7.72
N PRO A 196 13.84 -38.31 -7.76
CA PRO A 196 14.95 -38.18 -8.67
C PRO A 196 14.47 -38.24 -10.12
N ALA A 197 15.06 -37.41 -10.98
CA ALA A 197 15.01 -37.63 -12.41
C ALA A 197 15.65 -38.99 -12.78
N LYS A 198 15.53 -39.36 -14.05
CA LYS A 198 16.12 -40.55 -14.65
C LYS A 198 17.32 -40.11 -15.46
N GLU A 199 18.43 -40.78 -15.26
CA GLU A 199 19.70 -40.44 -15.87
C GLU A 199 20.64 -41.65 -15.84
N SER A 200 21.64 -41.62 -16.71
CA SER A 200 22.50 -42.77 -16.98
C SER A 200 23.94 -42.62 -16.48
N ASP A 201 24.22 -41.54 -15.74
CA ASP A 201 25.56 -41.13 -15.28
C ASP A 201 25.75 -41.33 -13.77
N GLY A 202 27.01 -41.28 -13.30
CA GLY A 202 27.32 -41.43 -11.86
C GLY A 202 26.76 -42.71 -11.22
N THR A 203 26.08 -42.56 -10.09
CA THR A 203 25.24 -43.62 -9.51
C THR A 203 23.90 -43.64 -10.26
N LYS A 204 23.79 -44.50 -11.27
CA LYS A 204 22.65 -44.57 -12.20
C LYS A 204 21.27 -44.43 -11.52
N ASP A 205 20.42 -43.58 -12.11
CA ASP A 205 19.03 -43.31 -11.73
C ASP A 205 18.85 -42.78 -10.28
N ASN A 206 19.80 -41.99 -9.79
CA ASN A 206 19.74 -41.26 -8.52
C ASN A 206 19.32 -39.77 -8.65
N GLY A 207 19.04 -39.26 -9.85
CA GLY A 207 18.63 -37.88 -10.13
C GLY A 207 19.76 -36.86 -10.17
N ILE A 208 21.03 -37.29 -10.16
CA ILE A 208 22.21 -36.40 -10.05
C ILE A 208 23.18 -36.61 -11.20
N VAL A 209 23.60 -35.50 -11.81
CA VAL A 209 24.62 -35.49 -12.88
C VAL A 209 25.75 -34.54 -12.51
N SER A 210 26.99 -34.96 -12.68
CA SER A 210 28.17 -34.11 -12.44
C SER A 210 28.77 -33.62 -13.76
N VAL A 211 28.93 -32.30 -13.89
CA VAL A 211 29.51 -31.68 -15.11
C VAL A 211 30.69 -30.78 -14.75
N LYS A 212 31.64 -30.66 -15.68
CA LYS A 212 32.74 -29.71 -15.58
C LYS A 212 32.70 -28.74 -16.76
N LEU A 213 32.57 -27.45 -16.45
CA LEU A 213 32.59 -26.37 -17.44
C LEU A 213 34.04 -25.93 -17.73
N ALA A 214 34.36 -25.74 -19.01
CA ALA A 214 35.69 -25.37 -19.49
C ALA A 214 36.00 -23.87 -19.30
N ARG A 215 35.76 -23.36 -18.09
CA ARG A 215 35.99 -21.97 -17.69
C ARG A 215 36.25 -21.87 -16.20
N ASN A 216 36.76 -20.74 -15.72
CA ASN A 216 36.91 -20.46 -14.30
C ASN A 216 35.58 -20.03 -13.66
N HIS A 217 35.46 -20.21 -12.34
CA HIS A 217 34.28 -19.82 -11.59
C HIS A 217 34.03 -18.30 -11.66
N PRO A 218 32.85 -17.83 -12.10
CA PRO A 218 32.60 -16.41 -12.36
C PRO A 218 32.26 -15.56 -11.14
N GLN A 219 31.94 -16.15 -9.98
CA GLN A 219 31.50 -15.48 -8.75
C GLN A 219 30.22 -14.67 -8.96
N THR A 220 29.07 -15.31 -8.76
CA THR A 220 27.77 -14.76 -9.14
C THR A 220 26.88 -14.49 -7.94
N THR A 221 27.07 -13.33 -7.31
CA THR A 221 26.35 -12.93 -6.09
C THR A 221 25.03 -12.17 -6.34
N ILE A 222 24.46 -12.25 -7.55
CA ILE A 222 23.22 -11.61 -8.04
C ILE A 222 23.23 -10.06 -8.14
N LYS A 223 23.62 -9.58 -9.32
CA LYS A 223 23.53 -8.22 -9.88
C LYS A 223 23.14 -8.39 -11.36
N THR A 224 22.58 -7.39 -12.02
CA THR A 224 22.12 -7.49 -13.43
C THR A 224 23.19 -8.07 -14.38
N ASP A 225 24.46 -7.71 -14.23
CA ASP A 225 25.57 -8.23 -15.05
C ASP A 225 25.88 -9.72 -14.79
N VAL A 226 25.53 -10.26 -13.62
CA VAL A 226 25.77 -11.67 -13.28
C VAL A 226 24.54 -12.57 -13.50
N THR A 227 23.33 -12.03 -13.68
CA THR A 227 22.15 -12.84 -14.05
C THR A 227 22.32 -13.51 -15.41
N TYR A 228 22.86 -12.79 -16.41
CA TYR A 228 23.25 -13.38 -17.68
C TYR A 228 24.27 -14.51 -17.50
N MET A 229 25.21 -14.32 -16.57
CA MET A 229 26.23 -15.33 -16.27
C MET A 229 25.61 -16.57 -15.58
N ASN A 230 24.67 -16.40 -14.66
CA ASN A 230 23.93 -17.48 -14.01
C ASN A 230 23.17 -18.33 -15.03
N ASN A 231 22.40 -17.68 -15.91
CA ASN A 231 21.70 -18.35 -17.01
C ASN A 231 22.68 -19.11 -17.90
N THR A 232 23.83 -18.50 -18.21
CA THR A 232 24.87 -19.15 -19.01
C THR A 232 25.46 -20.39 -18.32
N ILE A 233 25.73 -20.33 -17.01
CA ILE A 233 26.19 -21.50 -16.24
C ILE A 233 25.20 -22.65 -16.37
N THR A 234 23.92 -22.39 -16.06
CA THR A 234 22.87 -23.41 -16.08
C THR A 234 22.68 -23.97 -17.49
N LYS A 235 22.68 -23.11 -18.51
CA LYS A 235 22.58 -23.52 -19.92
C LYS A 235 23.73 -24.46 -20.33
N GLU A 236 24.97 -24.07 -20.06
CA GLU A 236 26.15 -24.89 -20.38
C GLU A 236 26.12 -26.22 -19.61
N ALA A 237 25.68 -26.20 -18.35
CA ALA A 237 25.55 -27.38 -17.52
C ALA A 237 24.48 -28.35 -18.05
N LEU A 238 23.32 -27.84 -18.48
CA LEU A 238 22.26 -28.63 -19.11
C LEU A 238 22.71 -29.24 -20.44
N ILE A 239 23.42 -28.48 -21.28
CA ILE A 239 24.01 -28.99 -22.53
C ILE A 239 24.98 -30.14 -22.25
N ALA A 240 25.82 -30.00 -21.22
CA ALA A 240 26.73 -31.06 -20.81
C ALA A 240 25.98 -32.29 -20.26
N ALA A 241 24.89 -32.09 -19.52
CA ALA A 241 24.06 -33.15 -18.96
C ALA A 241 23.24 -33.92 -20.02
N ASN A 242 23.02 -33.36 -21.22
CA ASN A 242 22.27 -34.00 -22.31
C ASN A 242 22.87 -35.33 -22.81
N ALA A 243 24.15 -35.60 -22.51
CA ALA A 243 24.75 -36.89 -22.79
C ALA A 243 24.24 -38.01 -21.86
N SER A 244 23.70 -37.63 -20.71
CA SER A 244 23.38 -38.50 -19.58
C SER A 244 21.87 -38.57 -19.29
N VAL A 245 21.12 -37.56 -19.75
CA VAL A 245 19.67 -37.38 -19.55
C VAL A 245 18.99 -37.24 -20.91
N ASP A 246 17.94 -38.01 -21.14
CA ASP A 246 17.01 -37.78 -22.26
C ASP A 246 15.89 -36.86 -21.77
N PHE A 247 15.94 -35.59 -22.16
CA PHE A 247 14.97 -34.60 -21.71
C PHE A 247 13.60 -34.76 -22.38
N SER A 248 13.55 -35.39 -23.56
CA SER A 248 12.30 -35.54 -24.32
C SER A 248 11.24 -36.38 -23.60
N GLN A 249 11.65 -37.21 -22.63
CA GLN A 249 10.75 -38.04 -21.83
C GLN A 249 9.93 -37.24 -20.80
N TYR A 250 10.36 -36.02 -20.46
CA TYR A 250 9.72 -35.18 -19.44
C TYR A 250 8.65 -34.24 -20.00
N ASP A 251 8.66 -33.94 -21.31
CA ASP A 251 7.55 -33.25 -21.99
C ASP A 251 6.37 -34.23 -22.16
N THR A 252 5.63 -34.41 -21.07
CA THR A 252 4.49 -35.30 -20.95
C THR A 252 3.25 -34.76 -21.66
N ASN A 253 3.10 -33.43 -21.71
CA ASN A 253 1.97 -32.75 -22.32
C ASN A 253 2.13 -32.59 -23.86
N LYS A 254 3.35 -32.79 -24.38
CA LYS A 254 3.78 -32.75 -25.79
C LYS A 254 3.69 -31.36 -26.43
N ASP A 255 3.86 -30.30 -25.67
CA ASP A 255 3.83 -28.93 -26.18
C ASP A 255 5.22 -28.42 -26.65
N GLY A 256 6.27 -29.23 -26.45
CA GLY A 256 7.65 -28.90 -26.83
C GLY A 256 8.41 -28.12 -25.77
N LYS A 257 7.82 -27.87 -24.61
CA LYS A 257 8.44 -27.27 -23.43
C LYS A 257 8.55 -28.30 -22.32
N ILE A 258 9.44 -28.03 -21.37
CA ILE A 258 9.52 -28.72 -20.10
C ILE A 258 9.26 -27.67 -19.03
N GLU A 259 8.08 -27.76 -18.43
CA GLU A 259 7.65 -26.85 -17.38
C GLU A 259 8.00 -27.40 -15.98
N ALA A 260 7.97 -26.54 -14.96
CA ALA A 260 8.26 -26.94 -13.58
C ALA A 260 7.31 -28.04 -13.04
N ASN A 261 6.14 -28.27 -13.64
CA ASN A 261 5.25 -29.37 -13.27
C ASN A 261 5.68 -30.75 -13.83
N GLU A 262 6.68 -30.79 -14.71
CA GLU A 262 7.18 -31.97 -15.42
C GLU A 262 8.59 -32.37 -14.96
N LEU A 263 9.50 -31.41 -14.93
CA LEU A 263 10.87 -31.57 -14.47
C LEU A 263 11.43 -30.26 -13.91
N HIS A 264 11.87 -30.31 -12.67
CA HIS A 264 12.61 -29.22 -12.03
C HIS A 264 14.11 -29.35 -12.29
N ILE A 265 14.77 -28.22 -12.53
CA ILE A 265 16.21 -28.13 -12.73
C ILE A 265 16.86 -27.44 -11.53
N MET A 266 17.84 -28.12 -10.92
CA MET A 266 18.62 -27.59 -9.81
C MET A 266 20.11 -27.67 -10.10
N THR A 267 20.79 -26.54 -10.08
CA THR A 267 22.25 -26.47 -10.28
C THR A 267 22.97 -26.13 -8.98
N ILE A 268 23.93 -26.97 -8.62
CA ILE A 268 24.77 -26.77 -7.43
C ILE A 268 26.15 -26.36 -7.90
N ILE A 269 26.53 -25.14 -7.58
CA ILE A 269 27.74 -24.50 -8.11
C ILE A 269 28.90 -24.69 -7.14
N ALA A 270 30.00 -25.30 -7.61
CA ALA A 270 31.18 -25.53 -6.80
C ALA A 270 31.73 -24.24 -6.18
N GLY A 271 31.73 -24.15 -4.85
CA GLY A 271 32.07 -22.91 -4.15
C GLY A 271 31.20 -22.65 -2.92
N GLN A 272 31.18 -21.41 -2.47
CA GLN A 272 30.43 -20.97 -1.30
C GLN A 272 29.03 -20.46 -1.67
N GLU A 273 28.06 -20.60 -0.77
CA GLU A 273 26.75 -19.97 -0.87
C GLU A 273 26.83 -18.54 -0.31
N ALA A 274 26.64 -17.55 -1.17
CA ALA A 274 26.82 -16.14 -0.82
C ALA A 274 25.77 -15.66 0.19
N SER A 275 24.50 -16.09 0.06
CA SER A 275 23.43 -15.74 1.00
C SER A 275 23.74 -16.24 2.42
N ALA A 276 24.51 -17.33 2.57
CA ALA A 276 24.95 -17.86 3.85
C ALA A 276 26.20 -17.16 4.42
N GLY A 277 26.62 -16.02 3.85
CA GLY A 277 27.84 -15.30 4.22
C GLY A 277 29.12 -15.84 3.56
N GLY A 278 28.97 -16.69 2.55
CA GLY A 278 30.06 -17.22 1.74
C GLY A 278 30.79 -16.14 0.93
N THR A 279 32.11 -16.20 0.86
CA THR A 279 32.95 -15.20 0.16
C THR A 279 33.92 -15.87 -0.81
N GLY A 280 34.45 -15.10 -1.77
CA GLY A 280 35.35 -15.59 -2.81
C GLY A 280 34.59 -16.24 -3.96
N LYS A 281 34.92 -17.49 -4.32
CA LYS A 281 34.17 -18.25 -5.33
C LYS A 281 32.81 -18.64 -4.75
N ALA A 282 31.87 -17.71 -4.86
CA ALA A 282 30.56 -17.83 -4.26
C ALA A 282 29.46 -17.58 -5.30
N THR A 283 28.33 -18.23 -5.08
CA THR A 283 27.09 -18.08 -5.85
C THR A 283 25.98 -17.79 -4.85
N TRP A 284 25.12 -16.82 -5.14
CA TRP A 284 23.94 -16.56 -4.31
C TRP A 284 22.79 -17.44 -4.77
N GLY A 285 22.15 -18.15 -3.85
CA GLY A 285 21.01 -19.02 -4.09
C GLY A 285 19.83 -18.28 -4.70
N HIS A 286 19.28 -18.71 -5.82
CA HIS A 286 18.12 -18.09 -6.46
C HIS A 286 17.33 -19.07 -7.34
N GLN A 287 16.10 -18.70 -7.66
CA GLN A 287 15.36 -19.17 -8.83
C GLN A 287 15.55 -18.18 -9.98
N GLY A 288 15.93 -18.70 -11.14
CA GLY A 288 16.16 -17.93 -12.36
C GLY A 288 15.31 -18.43 -13.53
N THR A 289 15.07 -17.54 -14.47
CA THR A 289 14.30 -17.80 -15.70
C THR A 289 15.18 -17.58 -16.92
N PHE A 290 15.11 -18.49 -17.90
CA PHE A 290 15.81 -18.31 -19.16
C PHE A 290 15.15 -17.23 -20.01
N THR A 291 15.96 -16.36 -20.61
CA THR A 291 15.45 -15.40 -21.61
C THR A 291 15.28 -16.10 -22.96
N SER A 292 14.43 -15.57 -23.84
CA SER A 292 14.21 -16.13 -25.20
C SER A 292 15.49 -16.28 -26.04
N LEU A 293 16.57 -15.58 -25.70
CA LEU A 293 17.88 -15.67 -26.34
C LEU A 293 18.78 -16.75 -25.71
N ASP A 294 18.52 -17.13 -24.47
CA ASP A 294 19.37 -18.01 -23.67
C ASP A 294 18.81 -19.43 -23.49
N VAL A 295 17.53 -19.65 -23.81
CA VAL A 295 16.85 -20.96 -23.72
C VAL A 295 17.68 -22.09 -24.37
N PRO A 296 18.08 -23.13 -23.62
CA PRO A 296 18.67 -24.32 -24.21
C PRO A 296 17.60 -25.12 -24.96
N ASN A 297 17.93 -25.58 -26.18
CA ASN A 297 17.12 -26.56 -26.91
C ASN A 297 17.82 -27.92 -26.83
N LEU A 298 17.28 -28.80 -26.00
CA LEU A 298 17.84 -30.12 -25.68
C LEU A 298 16.79 -31.17 -26.00
N ASP A 299 17.16 -32.15 -26.83
CA ASP A 299 16.27 -33.19 -27.35
C ASP A 299 14.96 -32.65 -27.95
N GLY A 300 15.01 -31.45 -28.53
CA GLY A 300 13.86 -30.76 -29.13
C GLY A 300 12.95 -30.05 -28.11
N LYS A 301 13.38 -29.90 -26.86
CA LYS A 301 12.65 -29.28 -25.75
C LYS A 301 13.31 -28.00 -25.27
N ILE A 302 12.48 -27.07 -24.82
CA ILE A 302 12.91 -25.81 -24.21
C ILE A 302 12.52 -25.75 -22.74
N PHE A 303 13.28 -24.99 -21.95
CA PHE A 303 13.14 -24.89 -20.50
C PHE A 303 12.84 -23.45 -20.10
N ASP A 304 12.03 -23.28 -19.06
CA ASP A 304 11.61 -21.97 -18.58
C ASP A 304 12.41 -21.54 -17.33
N THR A 305 12.41 -22.36 -16.26
CA THR A 305 12.99 -22.00 -14.95
C THR A 305 14.08 -22.96 -14.47
N PHE A 306 14.89 -22.50 -13.52
CA PHE A 306 15.86 -23.32 -12.78
C PHE A 306 16.11 -22.74 -11.39
N THR A 307 16.62 -23.57 -10.48
CA THR A 307 17.21 -23.13 -9.20
C THR A 307 18.73 -23.26 -9.23
N GLN A 308 19.43 -22.36 -8.57
CA GLN A 308 20.88 -22.33 -8.54
C GLN A 308 21.39 -21.84 -7.19
N PHE A 309 22.33 -22.55 -6.57
CA PHE A 309 22.96 -22.14 -5.30
C PHE A 309 24.39 -22.66 -5.16
N GLY A 310 25.15 -22.05 -4.25
CA GLY A 310 26.52 -22.45 -3.93
C GLY A 310 26.58 -23.75 -3.11
N GLU A 311 27.60 -24.55 -3.35
CA GLU A 311 27.74 -25.88 -2.74
C GLU A 311 27.90 -25.86 -1.20
N MET A 312 28.58 -24.85 -0.65
CA MET A 312 29.09 -24.86 0.72
C MET A 312 28.67 -23.64 1.55
N HIS A 313 28.26 -23.86 2.80
CA HIS A 313 28.13 -22.83 3.85
C HIS A 313 29.37 -22.90 4.75
N GLY A 314 30.41 -22.13 4.42
CA GLY A 314 31.71 -22.25 5.08
C GLY A 314 32.31 -23.63 4.83
N THR A 315 32.47 -24.42 5.90
CA THR A 315 32.96 -25.82 5.83
C THR A 315 31.84 -26.86 5.72
N ASN A 316 30.59 -26.45 5.86
CA ASN A 316 29.43 -27.33 5.82
C ASN A 316 28.82 -27.35 4.41
N GLN A 317 28.17 -28.46 4.04
CA GLN A 317 27.35 -28.51 2.82
C GLN A 317 26.21 -27.48 2.93
N ALA A 318 25.72 -26.96 1.79
CA ALA A 318 24.55 -26.09 1.79
C ALA A 318 23.35 -26.73 2.52
N SER A 319 22.66 -25.91 3.31
CA SER A 319 21.62 -26.40 4.21
C SER A 319 20.30 -26.63 3.46
N VAL A 320 19.43 -27.49 3.99
CA VAL A 320 18.14 -27.76 3.34
C VAL A 320 17.25 -26.51 3.25
N GLY A 321 17.46 -25.52 4.12
CA GLY A 321 16.68 -24.29 4.17
C GLY A 321 16.77 -23.43 2.92
N ILE A 322 17.97 -23.18 2.41
CA ILE A 322 18.14 -22.45 1.13
C ILE A 322 17.51 -23.24 -0.01
N ILE A 323 17.76 -24.55 -0.06
CA ILE A 323 17.24 -25.44 -1.10
C ILE A 323 15.71 -25.47 -1.08
N ALA A 324 15.10 -25.51 0.09
CA ALA A 324 13.65 -25.54 0.26
C ALA A 324 13.00 -24.21 -0.15
N HIS A 325 13.65 -23.08 0.13
CA HIS A 325 13.22 -21.75 -0.26
C HIS A 325 13.25 -21.58 -1.79
N GLU A 326 14.38 -21.89 -2.45
CA GLU A 326 14.49 -21.77 -3.91
C GLU A 326 13.54 -22.71 -4.65
N MET A 327 13.36 -23.93 -4.14
CA MET A 327 12.36 -24.86 -4.66
C MET A 327 10.93 -24.30 -4.47
N GLY A 328 10.68 -23.50 -3.44
CA GLY A 328 9.40 -22.84 -3.21
C GLY A 328 9.05 -21.86 -4.33
N HIS A 329 10.03 -21.09 -4.81
CA HIS A 329 9.88 -20.21 -5.98
C HIS A 329 9.65 -21.00 -7.27
N ASP A 330 10.38 -22.09 -7.47
CA ASP A 330 10.20 -22.96 -8.64
C ASP A 330 8.81 -23.64 -8.64
N LEU A 331 8.17 -23.72 -7.47
CA LEU A 331 6.78 -24.15 -7.28
C LEU A 331 5.78 -22.99 -7.31
N GLY A 332 6.20 -21.75 -7.61
CA GLY A 332 5.34 -20.59 -7.80
C GLY A 332 5.01 -19.77 -6.55
N LEU A 333 5.80 -19.89 -5.47
CA LEU A 333 5.63 -19.07 -4.27
C LEU A 333 6.43 -17.75 -4.36
N PRO A 334 5.87 -16.63 -3.89
CA PRO A 334 6.59 -15.35 -3.82
C PRO A 334 7.43 -15.25 -2.54
N ASP A 335 8.35 -14.30 -2.53
CA ASP A 335 9.00 -13.84 -1.31
C ASP A 335 8.00 -13.16 -0.36
N LEU A 336 8.14 -13.44 0.93
CA LEU A 336 7.29 -12.92 1.99
C LEU A 336 8.07 -12.14 3.06
N TYR A 337 9.37 -11.93 2.90
CA TYR A 337 10.08 -10.83 3.57
C TYR A 337 9.83 -9.52 2.81
N ASN A 338 10.12 -8.35 3.40
CA ASN A 338 9.94 -7.08 2.68
C ASN A 338 11.15 -6.82 1.76
N ILE A 339 10.92 -6.84 0.45
CA ILE A 339 11.97 -6.69 -0.57
C ILE A 339 12.54 -5.26 -0.71
N TYR A 340 12.04 -4.29 0.08
CA TYR A 340 12.61 -2.94 0.25
C TYR A 340 13.21 -2.72 1.65
N ASN A 341 13.33 -3.77 2.47
CA ASN A 341 13.99 -3.75 3.77
C ASN A 341 13.44 -2.71 4.79
N THR A 342 12.17 -2.32 4.67
CA THR A 342 11.49 -1.42 5.62
C THR A 342 10.88 -2.17 6.82
N GLY A 343 11.06 -3.49 6.88
CA GLY A 343 10.51 -4.42 7.88
C GLY A 343 10.94 -5.85 7.55
N ALA A 344 10.69 -6.80 8.45
CA ALA A 344 11.01 -8.21 8.24
C ALA A 344 10.01 -8.94 7.32
N GLY A 345 8.88 -8.32 6.95
CA GLY A 345 7.75 -9.02 6.33
C GLY A 345 7.21 -10.11 7.26
N LEU A 346 7.14 -11.35 6.77
CA LEU A 346 6.89 -12.53 7.61
C LEU A 346 8.13 -13.06 8.33
N GLY A 347 9.30 -12.45 8.18
CA GLY A 347 10.51 -12.76 8.95
C GLY A 347 10.79 -14.26 9.05
N GLN A 348 11.06 -14.75 10.27
CA GLN A 348 11.37 -16.15 10.54
C GLN A 348 10.13 -17.08 10.58
N TYR A 349 8.94 -16.61 10.23
CA TYR A 349 7.66 -17.30 10.44
C TYR A 349 7.18 -18.07 9.21
N SER A 350 7.86 -17.89 8.07
CA SER A 350 7.69 -18.67 6.84
C SER A 350 9.03 -19.03 6.26
N VAL A 351 9.12 -20.20 5.61
CA VAL A 351 10.30 -20.54 4.79
C VAL A 351 10.50 -19.56 3.64
N MET A 352 9.43 -18.95 3.11
CA MET A 352 9.47 -17.88 2.09
C MET A 352 9.92 -16.52 2.66
N GLY A 353 10.38 -16.51 3.92
CA GLY A 353 11.00 -15.38 4.59
C GLY A 353 12.38 -15.77 5.11
N GLY A 354 12.80 -15.16 6.21
CA GLY A 354 13.99 -15.58 6.97
C GLY A 354 13.85 -16.93 7.69
N GLY A 355 12.69 -17.60 7.60
CA GLY A 355 12.46 -18.90 8.23
C GLY A 355 13.20 -20.05 7.52
N SER A 356 13.70 -19.82 6.31
CA SER A 356 14.66 -20.70 5.62
C SER A 356 15.91 -20.94 6.45
N TRP A 357 16.32 -19.99 7.29
CA TRP A 357 17.50 -20.10 8.16
C TRP A 357 17.25 -20.77 9.51
N GLY A 358 16.09 -21.40 9.71
CA GLY A 358 15.75 -22.13 10.94
C GLY A 358 16.78 -23.21 11.32
N ALA A 359 17.10 -23.31 12.60
CA ALA A 359 17.99 -24.31 13.17
C ALA A 359 17.61 -24.60 14.63
N ILE A 360 17.96 -25.80 15.11
CA ILE A 360 17.73 -26.24 16.51
C ILE A 360 19.08 -26.27 17.24
N GLY A 361 19.14 -25.69 18.44
CA GLY A 361 20.35 -25.66 19.26
C GLY A 361 21.56 -25.09 18.51
N SER A 362 22.67 -25.84 18.48
CA SER A 362 23.92 -25.43 17.79
C SER A 362 24.04 -25.99 16.37
N ALA A 363 22.94 -26.46 15.77
CA ALA A 363 22.95 -26.94 14.39
C ALA A 363 23.22 -25.80 13.40
N GLN A 364 23.67 -26.17 12.19
CA GLN A 364 23.90 -25.21 11.10
C GLN A 364 22.62 -24.45 10.76
N SER A 365 22.70 -23.14 10.57
CA SER A 365 21.58 -22.32 10.09
C SER A 365 20.96 -22.88 8.82
N GLY A 366 19.63 -23.00 8.82
CA GLY A 366 18.86 -23.62 7.75
C GLY A 366 18.90 -25.15 7.72
N SER A 367 19.46 -25.83 8.73
CA SER A 367 19.31 -27.29 8.84
C SER A 367 17.88 -27.70 9.15
N THR A 368 17.09 -26.82 9.75
CA THR A 368 15.71 -27.10 10.13
C THR A 368 14.85 -25.88 9.75
N PRO A 369 14.64 -25.62 8.45
CA PRO A 369 13.79 -24.52 8.00
C PRO A 369 12.38 -24.69 8.56
N VAL A 370 11.73 -23.57 8.87
CA VAL A 370 10.34 -23.59 9.39
C VAL A 370 9.35 -24.01 8.29
N HIS A 371 8.12 -24.34 8.65
CA HIS A 371 7.08 -24.61 7.65
C HIS A 371 6.67 -23.35 6.88
N PHE A 372 6.12 -23.56 5.68
CA PHE A 372 5.32 -22.57 4.96
C PHE A 372 4.24 -21.94 5.86
N ASP A 373 3.97 -20.65 5.65
CA ASP A 373 2.80 -19.97 6.20
C ASP A 373 1.49 -20.46 5.56
N ALA A 374 0.36 -19.98 6.09
CA ALA A 374 -0.97 -20.40 5.64
C ALA A 374 -1.26 -20.07 4.17
N TYR A 375 -0.79 -18.92 3.67
CA TYR A 375 -1.00 -18.51 2.29
C TYR A 375 -0.19 -19.39 1.34
N SER A 376 1.09 -19.62 1.65
CA SER A 376 1.95 -20.51 0.86
C SER A 376 1.41 -21.95 0.80
N LYS A 377 0.92 -22.49 1.93
CA LYS A 377 0.24 -23.80 1.97
C LYS A 377 -1.00 -23.86 1.09
N MET A 378 -1.82 -22.80 1.10
CA MET A 378 -3.00 -22.70 0.25
C MET A 378 -2.61 -22.66 -1.24
N LYS A 379 -1.61 -21.85 -1.61
CA LYS A 379 -1.16 -21.72 -3.01
C LYS A 379 -0.59 -23.03 -3.55
N LEU A 380 0.22 -23.73 -2.76
CA LEU A 380 0.73 -25.06 -3.10
C LEU A 380 -0.35 -26.16 -3.12
N GLY A 381 -1.59 -25.86 -2.73
CA GLY A 381 -2.67 -26.86 -2.64
C GLY A 381 -2.45 -27.91 -1.55
N VAL A 382 -1.63 -27.60 -0.54
CA VAL A 382 -1.39 -28.47 0.63
C VAL A 382 -2.70 -28.72 1.36
N ILE A 383 -3.45 -27.65 1.55
CA ILE A 383 -4.74 -27.66 2.22
C ILE A 383 -5.63 -26.57 1.62
N GLU A 384 -6.82 -26.96 1.19
CA GLU A 384 -7.86 -26.02 0.79
C GLU A 384 -8.46 -25.39 2.05
N PRO A 385 -8.40 -24.06 2.24
CA PRO A 385 -8.92 -23.44 3.44
C PRO A 385 -10.43 -23.61 3.55
N SER A 386 -10.89 -23.93 4.76
CA SER A 386 -12.31 -23.89 5.10
C SER A 386 -12.78 -22.44 5.13
N VAL A 387 -13.50 -22.02 4.08
CA VAL A 387 -14.10 -20.68 4.01
C VAL A 387 -15.28 -20.61 4.97
N ILE A 388 -15.24 -19.64 5.88
CA ILE A 388 -16.30 -19.40 6.86
C ILE A 388 -16.95 -18.05 6.61
N SER A 389 -18.25 -18.08 6.25
CA SER A 389 -19.11 -16.90 6.24
C SER A 389 -19.53 -16.57 7.67
N VAL A 390 -19.01 -15.47 8.22
CA VAL A 390 -19.29 -15.05 9.60
C VAL A 390 -20.65 -14.34 9.67
N ASN A 391 -21.72 -15.13 9.57
CA ASN A 391 -23.10 -14.64 9.54
C ASN A 391 -23.66 -14.42 10.97
N ALA A 392 -23.11 -15.15 11.95
CA ALA A 392 -23.45 -15.12 13.37
C ALA A 392 -22.23 -15.60 14.18
N THR A 393 -22.37 -15.69 15.51
CA THR A 393 -21.33 -16.30 16.36
C THR A 393 -21.18 -17.78 16.03
N GLN A 394 -19.97 -18.20 15.69
CA GLN A 394 -19.60 -19.57 15.38
C GLN A 394 -18.33 -19.98 16.13
N SER A 395 -18.30 -21.21 16.61
CA SER A 395 -17.10 -21.82 17.20
C SER A 395 -16.45 -22.76 16.19
N VAL A 396 -15.12 -22.70 16.09
CA VAL A 396 -14.33 -23.44 15.11
C VAL A 396 -13.11 -24.04 15.80
N ASP A 397 -12.84 -25.31 15.54
CA ASP A 397 -11.63 -25.98 16.00
C ASP A 397 -10.53 -25.86 14.93
N LEU A 398 -9.34 -25.44 15.34
CA LEU A 398 -8.11 -25.37 14.54
C LEU A 398 -7.13 -26.43 15.03
N PHE A 399 -6.83 -27.39 14.15
CA PHE A 399 -5.90 -28.48 14.41
C PHE A 399 -4.54 -28.16 13.80
N SER A 400 -3.46 -28.41 14.53
CA SER A 400 -2.10 -28.22 14.02
C SER A 400 -1.78 -29.20 12.89
N MET A 401 -0.82 -28.86 12.04
CA MET A 401 -0.55 -29.59 10.80
C MET A 401 -0.13 -31.06 10.99
N ASP A 402 0.42 -31.40 12.16
CA ASP A 402 0.79 -32.77 12.53
C ASP A 402 -0.41 -33.63 12.99
N GLN A 403 -1.61 -33.06 13.12
CA GLN A 403 -2.79 -33.77 13.65
C GLN A 403 -3.74 -34.26 12.55
N PRO A 404 -4.48 -35.36 12.79
CA PRO A 404 -5.66 -35.70 12.01
C PRO A 404 -6.70 -34.57 12.10
N GLY A 405 -7.26 -34.16 10.96
CA GLY A 405 -8.23 -33.06 10.93
C GLY A 405 -7.61 -31.65 10.88
N ARG A 406 -6.29 -31.53 10.68
CA ARG A 406 -5.60 -30.27 10.33
C ARG A 406 -6.43 -29.42 9.37
N ASN A 407 -6.42 -28.11 9.59
CA ASN A 407 -7.21 -27.17 8.81
C ASN A 407 -6.59 -25.78 8.82
N ILE A 408 -6.87 -25.04 7.75
CA ILE A 408 -6.71 -23.59 7.68
C ILE A 408 -8.12 -23.04 7.51
N VAL A 409 -8.44 -21.97 8.24
CA VAL A 409 -9.72 -21.27 8.11
C VAL A 409 -9.52 -19.97 7.36
N ARG A 410 -10.40 -19.70 6.40
CA ARG A 410 -10.43 -18.44 5.64
C ARG A 410 -11.68 -17.64 5.97
N VAL A 411 -11.51 -16.35 6.25
CA VAL A 411 -12.61 -15.38 6.39
C VAL A 411 -12.42 -14.32 5.32
N ASN A 412 -13.38 -14.21 4.41
CA ASN A 412 -13.34 -13.23 3.32
C ASN A 412 -13.69 -11.84 3.84
N THR A 413 -13.09 -10.81 3.26
CA THR A 413 -13.60 -9.44 3.33
C THR A 413 -14.52 -9.18 2.13
N ALA A 414 -15.21 -8.04 2.10
CA ALA A 414 -16.04 -7.67 0.97
C ALA A 414 -15.20 -7.37 -0.28
N ASN A 415 -13.90 -7.08 -0.13
CA ASN A 415 -12.94 -7.04 -1.24
C ASN A 415 -12.48 -8.48 -1.57
N PRO A 416 -12.76 -9.00 -2.78
CA PRO A 416 -12.46 -10.39 -3.11
C PRO A 416 -10.96 -10.71 -3.17
N LYS A 417 -10.09 -9.71 -3.29
CA LYS A 417 -8.62 -9.87 -3.25
C LYS A 417 -8.06 -9.87 -1.83
N GLU A 418 -8.90 -9.66 -0.82
CA GLU A 418 -8.47 -9.47 0.55
C GLU A 418 -9.21 -10.40 1.51
N TYR A 419 -8.47 -11.05 2.40
CA TYR A 419 -9.03 -12.05 3.30
C TYR A 419 -8.09 -12.35 4.46
N TYR A 420 -8.62 -13.03 5.47
CA TYR A 420 -7.86 -13.48 6.64
C TYR A 420 -7.73 -15.00 6.63
N LEU A 421 -6.51 -15.50 6.88
CA LEU A 421 -6.22 -16.92 7.08
C LEU A 421 -5.85 -17.18 8.53
N MET A 422 -6.34 -18.28 9.10
CA MET A 422 -6.01 -18.72 10.45
C MET A 422 -5.48 -20.15 10.41
N GLU A 423 -4.34 -20.37 11.06
CA GLU A 423 -3.77 -21.70 11.26
C GLU A 423 -3.28 -21.88 12.71
N ASN A 424 -3.29 -23.12 13.19
CA ASN A 424 -2.71 -23.48 14.49
C ASN A 424 -1.23 -23.89 14.30
N ARG A 425 -0.29 -23.03 14.68
CA ARG A 425 1.16 -23.29 14.61
C ARG A 425 1.66 -23.85 15.93
N GLN A 426 2.23 -25.06 15.86
CA GLN A 426 2.84 -25.75 16.99
C GLN A 426 4.28 -26.14 16.62
N PHE A 427 5.19 -26.17 17.61
CA PHE A 427 6.62 -26.38 17.39
C PHE A 427 6.98 -27.87 17.27
N VAL A 428 6.48 -28.50 16.21
CA VAL A 428 6.66 -29.92 15.90
C VAL A 428 7.40 -30.07 14.57
N GLY A 429 8.05 -31.23 14.36
CA GLY A 429 8.81 -31.48 13.14
C GLY A 429 9.84 -30.40 12.83
N PHE A 430 9.83 -29.87 11.61
CA PHE A 430 10.64 -28.76 11.13
C PHE A 430 10.30 -27.42 11.82
N ASP A 431 9.04 -27.20 12.21
CA ASP A 431 8.62 -26.03 12.99
C ASP A 431 9.17 -26.00 14.43
N LYS A 432 9.91 -27.04 14.88
CA LYS A 432 10.69 -26.98 16.12
C LYS A 432 11.72 -25.84 16.12
N ALA A 433 12.31 -25.52 14.97
CA ALA A 433 13.24 -24.40 14.85
C ALA A 433 12.57 -23.06 15.09
N LEU A 434 11.27 -22.95 14.77
CA LEU A 434 10.49 -21.77 15.09
C LEU A 434 10.39 -21.59 16.62
N GLY A 435 10.31 -22.68 17.38
CA GLY A 435 10.30 -22.67 18.86
C GLY A 435 11.59 -22.16 19.51
N GLU A 436 12.71 -22.14 18.79
CA GLU A 436 13.95 -21.50 19.27
C GLU A 436 13.82 -19.97 19.25
N ARG A 437 13.06 -19.46 18.28
CA ARG A 437 12.92 -18.03 17.96
C ARG A 437 11.66 -17.40 18.55
N VAL A 438 10.60 -18.19 18.73
CA VAL A 438 9.28 -17.82 19.24
C VAL A 438 8.97 -18.70 20.43
N LYS A 439 8.66 -18.13 21.60
CA LYS A 439 8.45 -18.94 22.82
C LYS A 439 7.02 -19.46 22.95
N SER A 440 6.08 -18.86 22.23
CA SER A 440 4.66 -19.20 22.29
C SER A 440 4.16 -19.76 20.97
N ALA A 441 3.66 -21.00 20.99
CA ALA A 441 2.82 -21.56 19.94
C ALA A 441 1.38 -21.04 20.07
N GLY A 442 0.57 -21.14 19.01
CA GLY A 442 -0.80 -20.61 19.05
C GLY A 442 -1.46 -20.48 17.68
N VAL A 443 -2.53 -19.67 17.63
CA VAL A 443 -3.21 -19.34 16.38
C VAL A 443 -2.51 -18.18 15.70
N ALA A 444 -1.94 -18.43 14.51
CA ALA A 444 -1.43 -17.39 13.64
C ALA A 444 -2.59 -16.84 12.79
N ILE A 445 -2.74 -15.52 12.73
CA ILE A 445 -3.76 -14.85 11.92
C ILE A 445 -3.05 -14.00 10.87
N TYR A 446 -3.21 -14.37 9.61
CA TYR A 446 -2.62 -13.67 8.46
C TYR A 446 -3.68 -12.80 7.80
N HIS A 447 -3.32 -11.58 7.47
CA HIS A 447 -4.04 -10.75 6.51
C HIS A 447 -3.40 -10.94 5.15
N VAL A 448 -4.20 -11.26 4.13
CA VAL A 448 -3.76 -11.47 2.76
C VAL A 448 -4.40 -10.42 1.87
N ASN A 449 -3.59 -9.73 1.06
CA ASN A 449 -4.04 -8.77 0.07
C ASN A 449 -3.40 -9.06 -1.30
N GLU A 450 -4.13 -9.78 -2.16
CA GLU A 450 -3.72 -10.17 -3.52
C GLU A 450 -3.83 -9.02 -4.55
N SER A 451 -3.98 -7.77 -4.11
CA SER A 451 -3.65 -6.61 -4.96
C SER A 451 -2.13 -6.43 -5.08
N HIS A 452 -1.36 -7.05 -4.19
CA HIS A 452 0.08 -7.22 -4.27
C HIS A 452 0.40 -8.66 -4.68
N ASP A 453 1.55 -8.86 -5.32
CA ASP A 453 2.12 -10.16 -5.71
C ASP A 453 3.21 -10.65 -4.75
N THR A 454 3.78 -9.74 -3.93
CA THR A 454 4.79 -10.02 -2.90
C THR A 454 4.69 -9.01 -1.73
N ASN A 455 5.55 -9.17 -0.72
CA ASN A 455 5.74 -8.20 0.34
C ASN A 455 6.76 -7.12 -0.07
N TYR A 456 6.28 -5.96 -0.52
CA TYR A 456 7.16 -4.87 -0.93
C TYR A 456 7.81 -4.16 0.26
N GLU A 457 6.97 -3.60 1.11
CA GLU A 457 7.33 -2.73 2.22
C GLU A 457 6.20 -2.71 3.25
N VAL A 458 6.45 -2.13 4.42
CA VAL A 458 5.44 -1.98 5.47
C VAL A 458 4.25 -1.19 4.92
N GLY A 459 3.06 -1.78 4.99
CA GLY A 459 1.83 -1.20 4.45
C GLY A 459 1.54 -1.53 2.98
N ARG A 460 2.45 -2.22 2.28
CA ARG A 460 2.28 -2.69 0.90
C ARG A 460 2.68 -4.16 0.79
N GLN A 461 1.89 -5.03 1.41
CA GLN A 461 2.23 -6.42 1.63
C GLN A 461 1.16 -7.35 1.05
N LEU A 462 1.60 -8.46 0.46
CA LEU A 462 0.73 -9.56 0.08
C LEU A 462 0.27 -10.35 1.31
N VAL A 463 1.18 -10.65 2.25
CA VAL A 463 0.85 -11.37 3.50
C VAL A 463 1.45 -10.66 4.71
N THR A 464 0.59 -10.33 5.68
CA THR A 464 0.99 -9.73 6.96
C THR A 464 0.51 -10.60 8.12
N LEU A 465 1.40 -10.93 9.06
CA LEU A 465 1.02 -11.56 10.32
C LEU A 465 0.45 -10.49 11.27
N LYS A 466 -0.79 -10.67 11.75
CA LYS A 466 -1.40 -9.79 12.75
C LYS A 466 -0.90 -10.22 14.12
N GLU A 467 0.04 -9.46 14.68
CA GLU A 467 0.78 -9.83 15.90
C GLU A 467 -0.08 -9.66 17.16
N ALA A 468 -0.31 -10.73 17.92
CA ALA A 468 -1.20 -10.68 19.09
C ALA A 468 -0.76 -9.69 20.19
N ASN A 469 0.50 -9.28 20.25
CA ASN A 469 1.02 -8.34 21.24
C ASN A 469 1.18 -6.89 20.71
N GLU A 470 0.84 -6.61 19.44
CA GLU A 470 1.09 -5.28 18.84
C GLU A 470 0.46 -4.14 19.65
N GLY A 471 -0.79 -4.33 20.10
CA GLY A 471 -1.48 -3.33 20.91
C GLY A 471 -0.95 -3.20 22.32
N ILE A 472 -0.28 -4.23 22.83
CA ILE A 472 0.37 -4.21 24.14
C ILE A 472 1.72 -3.47 24.04
N LEU A 473 2.46 -3.68 22.95
CA LEU A 473 3.74 -3.03 22.68
C LEU A 473 3.59 -1.61 22.14
N GLY A 474 2.48 -1.32 21.47
CA GLY A 474 2.24 -0.05 20.77
C GLY A 474 2.83 0.01 19.36
N TYR A 475 3.53 -1.03 18.89
CA TYR A 475 4.15 -1.14 17.56
C TYR A 475 4.21 -2.61 17.13
N SER A 476 4.33 -2.85 15.82
CA SER A 476 4.58 -4.19 15.24
C SER A 476 6.07 -4.51 15.32
N GLN A 477 6.40 -5.68 15.86
CA GLN A 477 7.79 -6.10 15.97
C GLN A 477 8.37 -6.44 14.59
N LEU A 478 7.58 -7.05 13.70
CA LEU A 478 8.02 -7.37 12.35
C LEU A 478 8.27 -6.12 11.50
N ASN A 479 7.62 -4.99 11.81
CA ASN A 479 7.88 -3.71 11.14
C ASN A 479 9.16 -3.00 11.64
N THR A 480 9.89 -3.55 12.61
CA THR A 480 11.09 -2.89 13.20
C THR A 480 12.44 -3.46 12.76
N ASN A 481 12.48 -4.22 11.65
CA ASN A 481 13.66 -4.99 11.20
C ASN A 481 14.23 -5.97 12.25
N LEU A 482 13.55 -6.16 13.38
CA LEU A 482 13.89 -7.17 14.37
C LEU A 482 13.35 -8.52 13.88
N ALA A 483 14.23 -9.40 13.39
CA ALA A 483 13.83 -10.70 12.86
C ALA A 483 14.02 -11.88 13.84
N MET A 484 14.59 -11.65 15.03
CA MET A 484 14.99 -12.74 15.95
C MET A 484 14.42 -12.55 17.36
N ASN A 485 14.10 -13.68 18.01
CA ASN A 485 13.67 -13.75 19.42
C ASN A 485 12.38 -12.98 19.73
N LEU A 486 11.50 -12.80 18.74
CA LEU A 486 10.20 -12.18 18.96
C LEU A 486 9.24 -13.23 19.52
N ASP A 487 8.51 -12.84 20.57
CA ASP A 487 7.46 -13.66 21.17
C ASP A 487 6.25 -12.80 21.43
N GLY A 488 5.06 -13.40 21.44
CA GLY A 488 3.82 -12.63 21.53
C GLY A 488 3.01 -12.51 20.26
N LEU A 489 3.38 -13.21 19.19
CA LEU A 489 2.82 -12.97 17.86
C LEU A 489 1.55 -13.79 17.60
N TYR A 490 1.42 -14.97 18.20
CA TYR A 490 0.27 -15.84 18.02
C TYR A 490 -0.77 -15.62 19.12
N TYR A 491 -2.04 -15.79 18.76
CA TYR A 491 -3.15 -15.65 19.69
C TYR A 491 -3.35 -16.94 20.50
N VAL A 492 -3.51 -16.80 21.82
CA VAL A 492 -3.82 -17.89 22.76
C VAL A 492 -4.91 -17.45 23.73
N GLY A 493 -5.82 -18.34 24.10
CA GLY A 493 -6.97 -18.02 24.96
C GLY A 493 -6.68 -17.97 26.46
N MET A 494 -5.52 -18.47 26.88
CA MET A 494 -4.98 -18.39 28.24
C MET A 494 -3.49 -18.10 28.10
N GLY A 495 -2.98 -17.06 28.77
CA GLY A 495 -1.65 -16.49 28.56
C GLY A 495 -0.56 -17.54 28.32
N SER A 496 0.31 -17.27 27.35
CA SER A 496 1.45 -18.13 27.03
C SER A 496 2.50 -18.10 28.14
N ARG A 497 3.54 -18.95 28.02
CA ARG A 497 4.69 -19.01 28.94
C ARG A 497 5.49 -17.70 28.92
N GLY A 498 5.00 -16.65 29.59
CA GLY A 498 5.79 -15.47 29.97
C GLY A 498 5.67 -14.21 29.09
N VAL A 499 4.77 -14.13 28.12
CA VAL A 499 4.56 -12.91 27.31
C VAL A 499 3.07 -12.55 27.21
N MET A 500 2.75 -11.29 27.52
CA MET A 500 1.39 -10.75 27.40
C MET A 500 0.96 -10.72 25.92
N GLN A 501 -0.20 -11.31 25.61
CA GLN A 501 -0.76 -11.45 24.27
C GLN A 501 -2.25 -11.11 24.30
N GLN A 502 -2.78 -10.54 23.22
CA GLN A 502 -4.21 -10.44 23.03
C GLN A 502 -4.80 -11.81 22.68
N THR A 503 -6.04 -12.01 23.09
CA THR A 503 -6.80 -13.24 22.80
C THR A 503 -7.84 -13.01 21.71
N GLU A 504 -8.01 -11.75 21.26
CA GLU A 504 -9.01 -11.34 20.30
C GLU A 504 -8.40 -10.41 19.25
N LEU A 505 -8.82 -10.61 17.99
CA LEU A 505 -8.64 -9.69 16.88
C LEU A 505 -10.03 -9.19 16.45
N SER A 506 -10.24 -7.88 16.41
CA SER A 506 -11.46 -7.24 15.93
C SER A 506 -11.15 -5.86 15.34
N LYS A 507 -12.16 -5.15 14.83
CA LYS A 507 -11.98 -3.77 14.36
C LYS A 507 -11.58 -2.76 15.45
N THR A 508 -11.71 -3.12 16.73
CA THR A 508 -11.37 -2.25 17.87
C THR A 508 -10.09 -2.64 18.58
N THR A 509 -9.45 -3.75 18.21
CA THR A 509 -8.18 -4.18 18.79
C THR A 509 -7.00 -3.51 18.08
N LYS A 510 -5.80 -3.69 18.64
CA LYS A 510 -4.54 -3.36 17.96
C LYS A 510 -3.66 -4.62 17.98
N PRO A 511 -3.36 -5.27 16.85
CA PRO A 511 -3.76 -4.89 15.50
C PRO A 511 -5.28 -4.99 15.32
N ALA A 512 -5.81 -4.23 14.37
CA ALA A 512 -7.23 -4.26 14.03
C ALA A 512 -7.48 -5.20 12.84
N ALA A 513 -8.63 -5.87 12.83
CA ALA A 513 -9.17 -6.52 11.64
C ALA A 513 -9.79 -5.45 10.72
N VAL A 514 -8.99 -4.90 9.82
CA VAL A 514 -9.39 -3.90 8.82
C VAL A 514 -8.82 -4.27 7.46
N ARG A 515 -9.45 -3.78 6.41
CA ARG A 515 -8.91 -3.77 5.06
C ARG A 515 -7.74 -2.78 4.97
N ASP A 516 -6.86 -2.96 4.00
CA ASP A 516 -5.70 -2.10 3.77
C ASP A 516 -6.08 -0.66 3.38
N ASP A 517 -7.26 -0.47 2.77
CA ASP A 517 -7.83 0.86 2.50
C ASP A 517 -8.40 1.56 3.75
N GLY A 518 -8.28 0.94 4.92
CA GLY A 518 -8.80 1.42 6.19
C GLY A 518 -10.29 1.08 6.43
N GLY A 519 -10.95 0.42 5.49
CA GLY A 519 -12.31 -0.08 5.65
C GLY A 519 -12.41 -1.10 6.77
N ALA A 520 -13.41 -0.97 7.64
CA ALA A 520 -13.59 -1.92 8.75
C ALA A 520 -14.04 -3.28 8.24
N THR A 521 -13.35 -4.36 8.65
CA THR A 521 -13.94 -5.68 8.54
C THR A 521 -14.97 -5.86 9.66
N ASN A 522 -16.06 -6.56 9.39
CA ASN A 522 -17.15 -6.72 10.36
C ASN A 522 -17.19 -8.13 10.96
N PHE A 523 -16.02 -8.68 11.28
CA PHE A 523 -15.89 -9.89 12.09
C PHE A 523 -14.92 -9.69 13.26
N SER A 524 -15.00 -10.56 14.26
CA SER A 524 -13.92 -10.74 15.25
C SER A 524 -13.55 -12.21 15.40
N VAL A 525 -12.30 -12.44 15.80
CA VAL A 525 -11.73 -13.76 16.11
C VAL A 525 -11.32 -13.72 17.57
N LYS A 526 -11.90 -14.57 18.41
CA LYS A 526 -11.47 -14.77 19.79
C LYS A 526 -10.94 -16.18 19.99
N VAL A 527 -9.70 -16.33 20.42
CA VAL A 527 -9.12 -17.62 20.77
C VAL A 527 -9.54 -17.98 22.19
N ASN A 528 -10.20 -19.13 22.35
CA ASN A 528 -10.80 -19.55 23.63
C ASN A 528 -9.91 -20.52 24.41
N SER A 529 -8.95 -21.17 23.74
CA SER A 529 -8.15 -22.25 24.30
C SER A 529 -6.70 -21.83 24.51
N ALA A 530 -6.05 -22.39 25.54
CA ALA A 530 -4.60 -22.38 25.65
C ALA A 530 -3.95 -23.05 24.41
N SER A 531 -2.68 -22.73 24.16
CA SER A 531 -1.95 -23.38 23.06
C SER A 531 -1.93 -24.90 23.23
N SER A 532 -2.39 -25.60 22.21
CA SER A 532 -2.30 -27.05 22.09
C SER A 532 -2.46 -27.46 20.62
N ASN A 533 -2.28 -28.74 20.31
CA ASN A 533 -2.46 -29.28 18.97
C ASN A 533 -3.91 -29.17 18.44
N LYS A 534 -4.88 -28.84 19.30
CA LYS A 534 -6.26 -28.49 18.95
C LYS A 534 -6.69 -27.23 19.70
N MET A 535 -6.87 -26.12 18.99
CA MET A 535 -7.29 -24.85 19.58
C MET A 535 -8.70 -24.47 19.12
N ASN A 536 -9.51 -23.92 20.02
CA ASN A 536 -10.83 -23.44 19.67
C ASN A 536 -10.85 -21.92 19.51
N VAL A 537 -11.49 -21.44 18.44
CA VAL A 537 -11.71 -20.02 18.16
C VAL A 537 -13.21 -19.73 18.03
N THR A 538 -13.63 -18.55 18.47
CA THR A 538 -14.96 -18.00 18.25
C THR A 538 -14.86 -16.92 17.19
N LEU A 539 -15.57 -17.10 16.07
CA LEU A 539 -15.80 -16.06 15.07
C LEU A 539 -17.13 -15.38 15.37
N GLN A 540 -17.16 -14.05 15.37
CA GLN A 540 -18.39 -13.28 15.63
C GLN A 540 -18.64 -12.27 14.53
N ASN A 541 -19.89 -12.18 14.08
CA ASN A 541 -20.34 -11.12 13.18
C ASN A 541 -20.46 -9.80 13.96
N GLN A 542 -19.83 -8.74 13.46
CA GLN A 542 -19.82 -7.40 14.05
C GLN A 542 -20.53 -6.35 13.17
N GLY A 543 -21.25 -6.74 12.12
CA GLY A 543 -22.03 -5.84 11.28
C GLY A 543 -22.09 -6.19 9.80
N VAL A 544 -22.46 -5.21 8.96
CA VAL A 544 -22.52 -5.35 7.51
C VAL A 544 -21.37 -4.60 6.88
N GLU A 545 -20.53 -5.29 6.14
CA GLU A 545 -19.42 -4.74 5.35
C GLU A 545 -19.85 -4.53 3.89
N VAL A 546 -19.32 -3.50 3.24
CA VAL A 546 -19.51 -3.25 1.80
C VAL A 546 -18.16 -2.91 1.17
N ALA A 547 -17.91 -3.41 -0.03
CA ALA A 547 -16.74 -3.04 -0.84
C ALA A 547 -17.14 -2.70 -2.28
N ILE A 548 -16.60 -1.62 -2.84
CA ILE A 548 -16.67 -1.33 -4.26
C ILE A 548 -15.56 -2.09 -4.98
N ASN A 549 -15.96 -2.87 -5.99
CA ASN A 549 -15.07 -3.63 -6.85
C ASN A 549 -15.18 -3.08 -8.27
N ALA A 550 -14.07 -2.53 -8.75
CA ALA A 550 -13.91 -2.14 -10.15
C ALA A 550 -13.63 -3.37 -11.02
N PRO A 551 -14.08 -3.37 -12.29
CA PRO A 551 -13.72 -4.42 -13.23
C PRO A 551 -12.21 -4.39 -13.44
N THR A 552 -11.58 -5.55 -13.26
CA THR A 552 -10.19 -5.76 -13.67
C THR A 552 -10.24 -6.25 -15.10
N GLU A 553 -9.81 -5.43 -16.06
CA GLU A 553 -9.49 -5.93 -17.40
C GLU A 553 -8.44 -7.06 -17.26
N PRO A 554 -8.51 -8.15 -18.05
CA PRO A 554 -7.58 -9.28 -17.94
C PRO A 554 -6.10 -8.94 -18.13
N ASP A 555 -5.77 -7.72 -18.55
CA ASP A 555 -4.42 -7.24 -18.90
C ASP A 555 -4.06 -5.88 -18.24
N GLN A 556 -4.70 -5.46 -17.14
CA GLN A 556 -4.28 -4.25 -16.41
C GLN A 556 -3.76 -4.54 -15.00
N THR A 557 -2.48 -4.21 -14.79
CA THR A 557 -1.87 -4.00 -13.47
C THR A 557 -2.63 -2.90 -12.72
N ALA A 558 -2.54 -2.92 -11.39
CA ALA A 558 -3.27 -2.06 -10.47
C ALA A 558 -2.93 -0.55 -10.54
N SER A 559 -2.45 -0.03 -11.67
CA SER A 559 -2.36 1.41 -11.93
C SER A 559 -3.66 1.88 -12.59
N ILE A 560 -4.37 2.72 -11.85
CA ILE A 560 -5.64 3.39 -12.19
C ILE A 560 -5.55 4.08 -13.56
N ALA A 561 -6.00 3.40 -14.62
CA ALA A 561 -6.38 4.04 -15.88
C ALA A 561 -7.68 4.83 -15.62
N GLY A 562 -7.67 6.14 -15.89
CA GLY A 562 -8.90 6.93 -15.89
C GLY A 562 -9.88 6.41 -16.94
N ILE A 563 -11.16 6.81 -16.83
CA ILE A 563 -12.15 6.55 -17.89
C ILE A 563 -12.26 7.77 -18.80
N GLU A 564 -12.44 7.57 -20.10
CA GLU A 564 -12.59 8.70 -21.02
C GLU A 564 -13.93 9.40 -20.93
N LYS A 565 -13.97 10.61 -21.45
CA LYS A 565 -15.21 11.31 -21.80
C LYS A 565 -16.18 10.40 -22.58
N ASN A 566 -17.39 10.27 -22.04
CA ASN A 566 -18.47 9.40 -22.51
C ASN A 566 -18.22 7.88 -22.39
N GLU A 567 -17.08 7.46 -21.86
CA GLU A 567 -16.89 6.06 -21.47
C GLU A 567 -17.65 5.75 -20.18
N THR A 568 -17.85 4.46 -19.99
CA THR A 568 -18.57 3.95 -18.83
C THR A 568 -17.80 2.81 -18.20
N ILE A 569 -17.66 2.84 -16.89
CA ILE A 569 -17.13 1.73 -16.10
C ILE A 569 -18.25 1.15 -15.24
N GLN A 570 -18.33 -0.17 -15.17
CA GLN A 570 -19.31 -0.87 -14.35
C GLN A 570 -18.69 -1.24 -13.01
N LEU A 571 -18.92 -0.42 -11.99
CA LEU A 571 -18.53 -0.76 -10.63
C LEU A 571 -19.54 -1.75 -10.03
N THR A 572 -19.07 -2.67 -9.20
CA THR A 572 -19.92 -3.58 -8.45
C THR A 572 -19.71 -3.35 -6.96
N ALA A 573 -20.70 -3.70 -6.15
CA ALA A 573 -20.57 -3.64 -4.69
C ALA A 573 -20.82 -5.03 -4.10
N THR A 574 -19.87 -5.52 -3.32
CA THR A 574 -20.01 -6.77 -2.56
C THR A 574 -20.43 -6.43 -1.14
N ILE A 575 -21.41 -7.16 -0.59
CA ILE A 575 -21.90 -6.98 0.77
C ILE A 575 -21.67 -8.27 1.54
N LEU A 576 -21.01 -8.16 2.70
CA LEU A 576 -20.86 -9.24 3.66
C LEU A 576 -21.53 -8.92 4.99
N PRO A 577 -22.04 -9.93 5.73
CA PRO A 577 -22.11 -11.34 5.33
C PRO A 577 -23.08 -11.60 4.16
N GLU A 578 -22.86 -12.65 3.38
CA GLU A 578 -23.64 -12.94 2.17
C GLU A 578 -25.14 -13.14 2.43
N ASN A 579 -25.53 -13.56 3.63
CA ASN A 579 -26.93 -13.75 4.01
C ASN A 579 -27.59 -12.46 4.54
N THR A 580 -26.96 -11.29 4.37
CA THR A 580 -27.53 -10.00 4.73
C THR A 580 -28.90 -9.83 4.06
N VAL A 581 -29.94 -9.64 4.88
CA VAL A 581 -31.35 -9.61 4.44
C VAL A 581 -31.61 -8.49 3.44
N ASN A 582 -31.03 -7.31 3.67
CA ASN A 582 -31.15 -6.17 2.78
C ASN A 582 -29.82 -5.89 2.08
N LYS A 583 -29.73 -6.26 0.79
CA LYS A 583 -28.56 -6.00 -0.06
C LYS A 583 -28.68 -4.74 -0.92
N LYS A 584 -29.63 -3.85 -0.60
CA LYS A 584 -29.81 -2.63 -1.37
C LYS A 584 -28.62 -1.70 -1.17
N ILE A 585 -28.06 -1.23 -2.29
CA ILE A 585 -27.00 -0.24 -2.35
C ILE A 585 -27.57 1.04 -2.95
N THR A 586 -27.18 2.17 -2.38
CA THR A 586 -27.36 3.49 -2.97
C THR A 586 -26.01 3.97 -3.47
N TRP A 587 -25.94 4.31 -4.75
CA TRP A 587 -24.75 4.88 -5.37
C TRP A 587 -24.85 6.40 -5.44
N SER A 588 -23.72 7.09 -5.27
CA SER A 588 -23.62 8.54 -5.47
C SER A 588 -22.27 8.95 -6.03
N SER A 589 -22.24 9.99 -6.85
CA SER A 589 -21.03 10.66 -7.29
C SER A 589 -20.76 11.91 -6.46
N SER A 590 -19.50 12.18 -6.11
CA SER A 590 -19.10 13.44 -5.47
C SER A 590 -19.25 14.65 -6.40
N ASP A 591 -19.24 14.43 -7.71
CA ASP A 591 -19.49 15.45 -8.72
C ASP A 591 -20.17 14.85 -9.96
N GLU A 592 -21.50 14.95 -10.00
CA GLU A 592 -22.35 14.49 -11.11
C GLU A 592 -22.06 15.22 -12.44
N LYS A 593 -21.32 16.35 -12.42
CA LYS A 593 -20.87 17.03 -13.65
C LYS A 593 -19.60 16.42 -14.23
N LEU A 594 -18.81 15.73 -13.41
CA LEU A 594 -17.64 14.97 -13.83
C LEU A 594 -18.07 13.56 -14.24
N ALA A 595 -18.70 12.79 -13.35
CA ALA A 595 -19.29 11.50 -13.69
C ALA A 595 -20.63 11.29 -13.00
N SER A 596 -21.56 10.66 -13.71
CA SER A 596 -22.82 10.19 -13.13
C SER A 596 -22.77 8.70 -12.84
N VAL A 597 -23.48 8.25 -11.80
CA VAL A 597 -23.56 6.83 -11.44
C VAL A 597 -25.00 6.35 -11.34
N THR A 598 -25.32 5.24 -11.99
CA THR A 598 -26.65 4.63 -11.91
C THR A 598 -26.81 3.84 -10.61
N GLN A 599 -28.05 3.47 -10.28
CA GLN A 599 -28.34 2.56 -9.15
C GLN A 599 -27.76 1.15 -9.32
N THR A 600 -27.29 0.79 -10.53
CA THR A 600 -26.60 -0.47 -10.79
C THR A 600 -25.09 -0.35 -10.69
N GLY A 601 -24.55 0.81 -10.28
CA GLY A 601 -23.09 1.05 -10.22
C GLY A 601 -22.44 1.35 -11.57
N LYS A 602 -23.22 1.61 -12.62
CA LYS A 602 -22.65 2.02 -13.91
C LYS A 602 -22.28 3.50 -13.82
N VAL A 603 -20.99 3.79 -13.86
CA VAL A 603 -20.44 5.14 -13.86
C VAL A 603 -20.23 5.58 -15.31
N THR A 604 -20.67 6.79 -15.65
CA THR A 604 -20.50 7.40 -16.98
C THR A 604 -19.72 8.68 -16.81
N ALA A 605 -18.55 8.77 -17.44
CA ALA A 605 -17.78 10.00 -17.49
C ALA A 605 -18.47 11.00 -18.42
N ASN A 606 -18.62 12.23 -17.93
CA ASN A 606 -19.16 13.34 -18.70
C ASN A 606 -18.03 14.09 -19.39
N ASN A 607 -18.36 15.21 -20.03
CA ASN A 607 -17.45 15.97 -20.90
C ASN A 607 -16.34 16.76 -20.17
N ASN A 608 -16.15 16.57 -18.87
CA ASN A 608 -15.22 17.34 -18.05
C ASN A 608 -14.19 16.40 -17.41
N ALA A 609 -12.92 16.72 -17.56
CA ALA A 609 -11.83 16.00 -16.91
C ALA A 609 -11.75 16.33 -15.42
N GLY A 610 -11.33 15.37 -14.60
CA GLY A 610 -11.14 15.56 -13.16
C GLY A 610 -11.24 14.28 -12.35
N ALA A 611 -10.98 14.38 -11.04
CA ALA A 611 -11.14 13.28 -10.10
C ALA A 611 -12.51 13.34 -9.42
N VAL A 612 -13.20 12.20 -9.36
CA VAL A 612 -14.52 12.04 -8.76
C VAL A 612 -14.50 10.85 -7.79
N ILE A 613 -15.24 10.96 -6.68
CA ILE A 613 -15.41 9.86 -5.72
C ILE A 613 -16.78 9.26 -5.93
N ILE A 614 -16.82 7.97 -6.23
CA ILE A 614 -18.04 7.19 -6.31
C ILE A 614 -18.24 6.47 -4.98
N THR A 615 -19.40 6.63 -4.37
CA THR A 615 -19.73 6.02 -3.07
C THR A 615 -20.82 4.98 -3.24
N ALA A 616 -20.64 3.81 -2.63
CA ALA A 616 -21.65 2.77 -2.50
C ALA A 616 -22.04 2.67 -1.02
N LYS A 617 -23.31 2.91 -0.71
CA LYS A 617 -23.81 2.94 0.66
C LYS A 617 -24.93 1.93 0.87
N THR A 618 -24.82 1.11 1.91
CA THR A 618 -25.87 0.19 2.34
C THR A 618 -26.96 0.94 3.11
N GLU A 619 -28.16 0.36 3.20
CA GLU A 619 -29.24 0.86 4.05
C GLU A 619 -28.90 0.83 5.55
N TYR A 620 -27.87 0.07 5.95
CA TYR A 620 -27.36 0.05 7.33
C TYR A 620 -26.40 1.22 7.62
N GLY A 621 -26.11 2.05 6.62
CA GLY A 621 -25.25 3.23 6.74
C GLY A 621 -23.77 2.95 6.53
N THR A 622 -23.37 1.69 6.28
CA THR A 622 -21.99 1.36 5.89
C THR A 622 -21.76 1.75 4.44
N GLU A 623 -20.60 2.33 4.16
CA GLU A 623 -20.26 2.84 2.84
C GLU A 623 -18.81 2.52 2.49
N ASP A 624 -18.57 2.41 1.19
CA ASP A 624 -17.24 2.33 0.62
C ASP A 624 -17.11 3.35 -0.53
N THR A 625 -15.89 3.77 -0.81
CA THR A 625 -15.63 4.82 -1.80
C THR A 625 -14.57 4.41 -2.80
N TYR A 626 -14.82 4.72 -4.07
CA TYR A 626 -13.91 4.47 -5.18
C TYR A 626 -13.57 5.80 -5.85
N LYS A 627 -12.29 6.16 -5.83
CA LYS A 627 -11.81 7.36 -6.50
C LYS A 627 -11.52 7.05 -7.96
N LEU A 628 -12.24 7.73 -8.85
CA LEU A 628 -12.16 7.59 -10.29
C LEU A 628 -11.57 8.85 -10.90
N TYR A 629 -10.69 8.69 -11.89
CA TYR A 629 -10.15 9.78 -12.69
C TYR A 629 -10.82 9.77 -14.06
N ILE A 630 -11.19 10.94 -14.57
CA ILE A 630 -11.82 11.11 -15.88
C ILE A 630 -10.86 11.87 -16.76
N ASP A 631 -10.51 11.27 -17.90
CA ASP A 631 -9.75 11.95 -18.95
C ASP A 631 -10.64 12.62 -20.00
N GLY A 632 -10.16 13.73 -20.53
CA GLY A 632 -10.88 14.61 -21.42
C GLY A 632 -10.39 14.63 -22.86
N HIS A 633 -9.33 13.90 -23.22
CA HIS A 633 -8.63 14.08 -24.50
C HIS A 633 -8.63 12.82 -25.37
N GLY A 634 -8.19 12.96 -26.62
CA GLY A 634 -8.20 11.85 -27.57
C GLY A 634 -6.99 10.95 -27.41
N LYS A 635 -7.16 9.65 -27.12
CA LYS A 635 -6.10 8.62 -27.05
C LYS A 635 -5.42 8.22 -28.37
N THR A 636 -5.97 8.61 -29.50
CA THR A 636 -5.54 8.18 -30.84
C THR A 636 -5.70 9.29 -31.86
N PHE A 637 -5.09 9.15 -33.04
CA PHE A 637 -5.33 10.07 -34.16
C PHE A 637 -6.80 10.15 -34.58
N GLU A 638 -7.56 9.06 -34.40
CA GLU A 638 -8.99 8.95 -34.71
C GLU A 638 -9.84 9.73 -33.69
N THR A 639 -9.50 9.60 -32.41
CA THR A 639 -10.19 10.26 -31.29
C THR A 639 -9.64 11.65 -30.99
N ALA A 640 -8.62 12.10 -31.72
CA ALA A 640 -7.95 13.36 -31.48
C ALA A 640 -8.92 14.55 -31.36
N GLU A 641 -8.75 15.34 -30.30
CA GLU A 641 -9.58 16.49 -29.98
C GLU A 641 -9.34 17.61 -30.99
N THR A 642 -10.42 18.23 -31.50
CA THR A 642 -10.29 19.26 -32.54
C THR A 642 -9.99 20.61 -31.92
N ILE A 643 -8.80 21.15 -32.19
CA ILE A 643 -8.44 22.52 -31.79
C ILE A 643 -8.56 23.47 -32.99
N GLN A 644 -9.02 24.70 -32.74
CA GLN A 644 -9.24 25.69 -33.79
C GLN A 644 -7.96 26.50 -34.02
N ASP A 645 -7.55 26.66 -35.28
CA ASP A 645 -6.48 27.59 -35.62
C ASP A 645 -7.02 29.02 -35.50
N THR A 646 -6.97 29.62 -34.31
CA THR A 646 -7.47 30.98 -33.99
C THR A 646 -6.37 31.99 -33.67
N GLY A 647 -5.11 31.54 -33.58
CA GLY A 647 -4.00 32.35 -33.06
C GLY A 647 -4.08 32.63 -31.54
N GLN A 648 -4.92 31.90 -30.79
CA GLN A 648 -5.10 32.03 -29.34
C GLN A 648 -4.79 30.72 -28.59
N THR A 649 -4.69 30.82 -27.26
CA THR A 649 -4.27 29.75 -26.31
C THR A 649 -5.44 28.89 -25.87
N ASP A 650 -5.31 27.57 -25.93
CA ASP A 650 -6.26 26.63 -25.33
C ASP A 650 -5.64 25.95 -24.09
N ALA A 651 -6.38 25.88 -22.98
CA ALA A 651 -5.93 25.26 -21.73
C ALA A 651 -6.43 23.80 -21.65
N PHE A 652 -5.52 22.84 -21.44
CA PHE A 652 -5.84 21.40 -21.46
C PHE A 652 -5.29 20.72 -20.19
N GLY A 653 -6.16 20.43 -19.23
CA GLY A 653 -5.78 19.60 -18.09
C GLY A 653 -5.82 18.12 -18.49
N SER A 654 -4.67 17.45 -18.58
CA SER A 654 -4.60 15.98 -18.56
C SER A 654 -4.26 15.53 -17.12
N TYR A 655 -4.94 14.48 -16.67
CA TYR A 655 -4.86 13.96 -15.30
C TYR A 655 -4.38 12.51 -15.23
N ASP A 656 -3.94 11.92 -16.35
CA ASP A 656 -3.50 10.54 -16.43
C ASP A 656 -2.12 10.36 -17.11
N VAL A 657 -1.75 9.12 -17.38
CA VAL A 657 -0.44 8.67 -17.87
C VAL A 657 -0.44 8.35 -19.37
N ASP A 658 -1.46 8.75 -20.12
CA ASP A 658 -1.60 8.43 -21.53
C ASP A 658 -1.08 9.54 -22.49
N ASP A 659 -1.28 9.33 -23.78
CA ASP A 659 -0.94 10.29 -24.84
C ASP A 659 -2.18 11.09 -25.22
N ASP A 660 -2.13 12.42 -25.11
CA ASP A 660 -3.20 13.27 -25.64
C ASP A 660 -2.95 13.62 -27.13
N TYR A 661 -3.95 13.40 -27.97
CA TYR A 661 -3.93 13.72 -29.40
C TYR A 661 -4.84 14.91 -29.69
N PHE A 662 -4.29 15.93 -30.35
CA PHE A 662 -5.01 17.09 -30.86
C PHE A 662 -4.94 17.13 -32.38
N LYS A 663 -6.02 17.58 -33.04
CA LYS A 663 -6.07 17.79 -34.51
C LYS A 663 -6.50 19.21 -34.84
N PHE A 664 -5.87 19.81 -35.85
CA PHE A 664 -6.27 21.12 -36.37
C PHE A 664 -6.02 21.23 -37.87
N THR A 665 -6.69 22.20 -38.49
CA THR A 665 -6.45 22.55 -39.91
C THR A 665 -5.78 23.92 -39.96
N ALA A 666 -4.59 23.99 -40.56
CA ALA A 666 -3.89 25.26 -40.73
C ALA A 666 -4.70 26.17 -41.65
N THR A 667 -4.97 27.40 -41.24
CA THR A 667 -5.73 28.40 -42.01
C THR A 667 -4.85 29.22 -42.94
N GLU A 668 -3.56 29.33 -42.62
CA GLU A 668 -2.57 30.14 -43.35
C GLU A 668 -1.37 29.27 -43.74
N THR A 669 -0.66 29.69 -44.80
CA THR A 669 0.58 29.03 -45.20
C THR A 669 1.76 29.83 -44.65
N GLY A 670 2.62 29.20 -43.86
CA GLY A 670 3.81 29.84 -43.28
C GLY A 670 4.24 29.19 -41.96
N GLU A 671 5.14 29.84 -41.22
CA GLU A 671 5.70 29.30 -39.97
C GLU A 671 4.70 29.42 -38.82
N TYR A 672 4.31 28.28 -38.26
CA TYR A 672 3.55 28.17 -37.02
C TYR A 672 4.47 27.86 -35.84
N GLU A 673 4.13 28.39 -34.66
CA GLU A 673 4.78 28.03 -33.38
C GLU A 673 3.77 27.33 -32.45
N PHE A 674 4.19 26.24 -31.80
CA PHE A 674 3.43 25.51 -30.78
C PHE A 674 4.23 25.41 -29.47
N TRP A 675 3.62 25.55 -28.30
CA TRP A 675 4.31 25.30 -27.04
C TRP A 675 3.34 24.95 -25.92
N SER A 676 3.84 24.40 -24.81
CA SER A 676 3.03 24.09 -23.62
C SER A 676 3.44 24.86 -22.37
N SER A 677 2.53 25.11 -21.43
CA SER A 677 2.83 25.72 -20.10
C SER A 677 2.08 25.02 -18.94
N GLY A 678 2.64 25.03 -17.71
CA GLY A 678 2.01 24.37 -16.54
C GLY A 678 2.70 24.63 -15.18
N PRO A 679 2.04 24.34 -14.04
CA PRO A 679 2.50 24.70 -12.70
C PRO A 679 3.67 23.86 -12.15
N ASN A 680 3.92 22.65 -12.68
CA ASN A 680 5.02 21.77 -12.24
C ASN A 680 5.73 21.12 -13.44
N TYR A 681 7.00 20.72 -13.24
CA TYR A 681 7.84 20.01 -14.23
C TYR A 681 7.22 18.67 -14.63
N ASN A 682 6.38 18.66 -15.67
CA ASN A 682 5.68 17.46 -16.12
C ASN A 682 6.47 16.61 -17.12
N ARG A 683 7.70 17.01 -17.50
CA ARG A 683 8.54 16.33 -18.51
C ARG A 683 7.74 15.93 -19.78
N LEU A 684 6.78 16.76 -20.19
CA LEU A 684 5.90 16.55 -21.34
C LEU A 684 6.67 16.73 -22.66
N ARG A 685 6.46 15.81 -23.60
CA ARG A 685 7.05 15.86 -24.96
C ARG A 685 5.99 16.27 -25.97
N GLY A 686 6.37 17.08 -26.96
CA GLY A 686 5.47 17.52 -28.04
C GLY A 686 5.89 16.93 -29.39
N ILE A 687 4.92 16.40 -30.13
CA ILE A 687 5.16 15.79 -31.43
C ILE A 687 4.13 16.30 -32.44
N LEU A 688 4.59 16.86 -33.57
CA LEU A 688 3.72 17.27 -34.66
C LEU A 688 3.74 16.22 -35.77
N TYR A 689 2.56 15.89 -36.29
CA TYR A 689 2.35 15.00 -37.43
C TYR A 689 1.55 15.69 -38.54
N ASP A 690 1.72 15.24 -39.77
CA ASP A 690 0.86 15.63 -40.89
C ASP A 690 -0.47 14.87 -40.90
N GLY A 691 -1.37 15.26 -41.81
CA GLY A 691 -2.67 14.60 -42.01
C GLY A 691 -2.59 13.13 -42.46
N THR A 692 -1.41 12.63 -42.82
CA THR A 692 -1.13 11.22 -43.12
C THR A 692 -0.48 10.48 -41.94
N LYS A 693 -0.38 11.13 -40.77
CA LYS A 693 0.20 10.62 -39.54
C LYS A 693 1.72 10.39 -39.62
N ASN A 694 2.40 11.03 -40.56
CA ASN A 694 3.86 11.05 -40.59
C ASN A 694 4.38 12.14 -39.65
N ARG A 695 5.37 11.80 -38.81
CA ARG A 695 5.98 12.74 -37.85
C ARG A 695 6.76 13.82 -38.59
N LEU A 696 6.38 15.08 -38.36
CA LEU A 696 7.00 16.26 -38.97
C LEU A 696 8.11 16.84 -38.11
N VAL A 697 7.81 17.06 -36.82
CA VAL A 697 8.77 17.61 -35.85
C VAL A 697 8.49 17.04 -34.46
N TYR A 698 9.54 16.94 -33.65
CA TYR A 698 9.53 16.36 -32.32
C TYR A 698 10.43 17.20 -31.41
N ASP A 699 9.95 17.49 -30.20
CA ASP A 699 10.73 18.15 -29.17
C ASP A 699 10.60 17.39 -27.84
N ASN A 700 11.75 17.05 -27.27
CA ASN A 700 11.90 16.41 -25.97
C ASN A 700 12.83 17.18 -25.01
N GLN A 701 13.23 18.40 -25.36
CA GLN A 701 14.15 19.22 -24.58
C GLN A 701 13.68 20.68 -24.54
N GLY A 702 12.51 20.93 -23.96
CA GLY A 702 12.18 22.27 -23.46
C GLY A 702 13.34 22.77 -22.59
N MET A 703 13.98 23.86 -23.04
CA MET A 703 15.35 24.26 -22.70
C MET A 703 15.70 24.19 -21.20
N LEU A 704 16.84 23.55 -20.90
CA LEU A 704 17.56 23.74 -19.64
C LEU A 704 18.15 25.15 -19.61
N ASN A 705 17.62 25.99 -18.71
CA ASN A 705 18.16 27.27 -18.23
C ASN A 705 18.13 28.44 -19.24
N GLU A 706 17.88 29.71 -18.91
CA GLU A 706 17.92 30.52 -17.68
C GLU A 706 16.94 31.70 -17.92
N GLU A 707 16.27 32.21 -16.86
CA GLU A 707 15.40 33.41 -16.87
C GLU A 707 13.96 33.26 -17.44
N SER A 708 13.05 32.80 -16.58
CA SER A 708 11.58 33.05 -16.64
C SER A 708 10.83 32.70 -17.93
N ASN A 709 10.38 31.43 -18.07
CA ASN A 709 9.01 31.04 -18.47
C ASN A 709 8.91 29.52 -18.66
N ASN A 710 8.11 28.87 -17.81
CA ASN A 710 8.06 27.42 -17.58
C ASN A 710 7.32 26.68 -18.72
N TYR A 711 8.01 26.27 -19.79
CA TYR A 711 7.43 25.51 -20.91
C TYR A 711 7.95 24.05 -20.93
N ASN A 712 7.06 23.06 -21.09
CA ASN A 712 7.48 21.65 -21.17
C ASN A 712 8.05 21.27 -22.56
N PHE A 713 7.46 21.77 -23.66
CA PHE A 713 7.99 21.68 -25.04
C PHE A 713 7.66 22.94 -25.87
N LYS A 714 8.41 23.15 -26.97
CA LYS A 714 8.14 24.18 -27.99
C LYS A 714 8.55 23.74 -29.41
N LEU A 715 7.60 23.72 -30.34
CA LEU A 715 7.76 23.32 -31.74
C LEU A 715 7.62 24.53 -32.69
N LYS A 716 8.33 24.50 -33.83
CA LYS A 716 8.12 25.42 -34.95
C LYS A 716 8.09 24.64 -36.26
N TYR A 717 7.14 24.94 -37.14
CA TYR A 717 7.07 24.28 -38.44
C TYR A 717 6.30 25.10 -39.48
N ASN A 718 6.71 25.02 -40.76
CA ASN A 718 5.98 25.66 -41.86
C ASN A 718 4.79 24.79 -42.28
N LEU A 719 3.58 25.28 -42.05
CA LEU A 719 2.35 24.58 -42.41
C LEU A 719 1.76 25.14 -43.70
N VAL A 720 0.98 24.31 -44.37
CA VAL A 720 0.23 24.65 -45.58
C VAL A 720 -1.24 24.82 -45.23
N ALA A 721 -1.82 25.95 -45.64
CA ALA A 721 -3.22 26.25 -45.46
C ALA A 721 -4.13 25.15 -46.03
N GLY A 722 -5.22 24.84 -45.32
CA GLY A 722 -6.21 23.83 -45.69
C GLY A 722 -5.77 22.38 -45.43
N LYS A 723 -4.57 22.13 -44.92
CA LYS A 723 -4.14 20.79 -44.50
C LYS A 723 -4.39 20.56 -43.02
N THR A 724 -4.76 19.32 -42.69
CA THR A 724 -4.90 18.83 -41.31
C THR A 724 -3.55 18.38 -40.78
N TYR A 725 -3.31 18.66 -39.50
CA TYR A 725 -2.13 18.25 -38.73
C TYR A 725 -2.57 17.75 -37.36
N TYR A 726 -1.69 16.97 -36.72
CA TYR A 726 -1.92 16.45 -35.38
C TYR A 726 -0.78 16.84 -34.44
N ILE A 727 -1.11 17.18 -33.21
CA ILE A 727 -0.14 17.41 -32.13
C ILE A 727 -0.39 16.33 -31.09
N VAL A 728 0.66 15.61 -30.71
CA VAL A 728 0.61 14.60 -29.65
C VAL A 728 1.47 15.06 -28.50
N THR A 729 0.91 15.01 -27.30
CA THR A 729 1.60 15.29 -26.05
C THR A 729 1.75 14.01 -25.25
N ARG A 730 2.98 13.73 -24.80
CA ARG A 730 3.30 12.48 -24.09
C ARG A 730 3.97 12.75 -22.76
N THR A 731 3.50 12.08 -21.70
CA THR A 731 4.12 12.10 -20.36
C THR A 731 5.21 11.03 -20.23
N TYR A 732 6.17 11.21 -19.31
CA TYR A 732 7.39 10.38 -19.19
C TYR A 732 7.33 9.30 -18.10
N PHE A 733 6.39 9.36 -17.14
CA PHE A 733 6.34 8.44 -15.99
C PHE A 733 4.92 8.04 -15.59
N GLU A 734 4.79 6.83 -15.04
CA GLU A 734 3.62 6.41 -14.26
C GLU A 734 3.52 7.26 -12.97
N GLY A 735 2.50 8.11 -12.91
CA GLY A 735 2.23 9.01 -11.79
C GLY A 735 1.04 9.91 -12.12
N ILE A 736 0.37 10.46 -11.11
CA ILE A 736 -0.84 11.28 -11.29
C ILE A 736 -0.52 12.50 -12.18
N GLY A 737 -1.07 12.51 -13.40
CA GLY A 737 -0.93 13.63 -14.34
C GLY A 737 -1.36 14.96 -13.72
N GLN A 738 -0.56 16.01 -13.92
CA GLN A 738 -0.89 17.37 -13.49
C GLN A 738 -1.30 18.20 -14.73
N PRO A 739 -2.26 19.13 -14.62
CA PRO A 739 -2.81 19.85 -15.76
C PRO A 739 -1.79 20.77 -16.47
N TYR A 740 -1.88 20.92 -17.80
CA TYR A 740 -1.04 21.82 -18.62
C TYR A 740 -1.86 22.70 -19.60
N LYS A 741 -1.21 23.45 -20.50
CA LYS A 741 -1.85 24.25 -21.58
C LYS A 741 -1.08 24.11 -22.89
N LEU A 742 -1.73 24.23 -24.05
CA LEU A 742 -1.12 24.19 -25.40
C LEU A 742 -1.42 25.51 -26.16
N HIS A 743 -0.44 26.03 -26.88
CA HIS A 743 -0.50 27.34 -27.54
C HIS A 743 -0.16 27.27 -29.04
N ILE A 744 -0.73 28.16 -29.89
CA ILE A 744 -0.53 28.24 -31.37
C ILE A 744 -0.35 29.70 -31.86
N LYS A 745 0.52 29.96 -32.85
CA LYS A 745 0.75 31.28 -33.51
C LYS A 745 0.84 31.20 -35.06
N ARG A 746 0.25 32.17 -35.82
CA ARG A 746 0.13 32.20 -37.31
C ARG A 746 1.01 33.24 -38.08
N PRO A 747 1.07 33.21 -39.44
CA PRO A 747 1.84 34.14 -40.29
C PRO A 747 1.07 35.29 -41.02
N GLY A 748 1.24 36.58 -40.64
CA GLY A 748 1.11 37.74 -41.58
C GLY A 748 0.06 38.88 -41.39
N ASP A 749 -0.52 39.15 -40.21
CA ASP A 749 -1.63 40.11 -40.01
C ASP A 749 -1.34 41.66 -40.20
N ILE A 750 -1.76 42.39 -41.30
CA ILE A 750 -2.22 43.86 -41.41
C ILE A 750 -2.94 44.29 -42.79
N GLY A 751 -4.10 45.03 -42.83
CA GLY A 751 -4.84 45.61 -44.04
C GLY A 751 -5.72 46.90 -43.81
N ILE A 752 -6.36 47.53 -44.84
CA ILE A 752 -6.98 48.92 -44.83
C ILE A 752 -8.11 49.16 -43.79
N PRO A 753 -7.93 50.09 -42.82
CA PRO A 753 -8.73 50.13 -41.60
C PRO A 753 -10.08 50.86 -41.71
N VAL A 754 -11.06 50.40 -40.93
CA VAL A 754 -12.34 51.09 -40.69
C VAL A 754 -12.12 52.42 -39.95
N THR A 755 -12.90 53.45 -40.33
CA THR A 755 -12.84 54.77 -39.67
C THR A 755 -13.93 54.99 -38.64
N GLU A 756 -15.12 54.38 -38.77
CA GLU A 756 -16.24 54.56 -37.82
C GLU A 756 -17.26 53.39 -37.83
N VAL A 757 -17.95 53.17 -36.70
CA VAL A 757 -19.12 52.27 -36.54
C VAL A 757 -20.24 53.03 -35.79
N LYS A 758 -21.53 52.85 -36.15
CA LYS A 758 -22.71 53.46 -35.47
C LYS A 758 -23.82 52.44 -35.17
N LEU A 759 -24.55 52.61 -34.06
CA LEU A 759 -25.73 51.80 -33.66
C LEU A 759 -27.07 52.56 -33.79
N ASN A 760 -28.19 51.83 -33.82
CA ASN A 760 -29.55 52.37 -33.93
C ASN A 760 -30.13 52.95 -32.63
N THR A 761 -29.64 52.53 -31.46
CA THR A 761 -30.00 53.10 -30.14
C THR A 761 -28.80 53.02 -29.20
N ALA A 762 -28.79 53.85 -28.15
CA ALA A 762 -27.74 53.91 -27.13
C ALA A 762 -28.12 53.22 -25.81
N THR A 763 -29.41 52.94 -25.54
CA THR A 763 -29.87 52.28 -24.30
C THR A 763 -31.11 51.39 -24.51
N VAL A 764 -31.26 50.35 -23.67
CA VAL A 764 -32.39 49.40 -23.58
C VAL A 764 -32.58 48.95 -22.11
N GLY A 765 -33.79 49.02 -21.53
CA GLY A 765 -34.09 48.41 -20.21
C GLY A 765 -34.79 49.34 -19.18
N PRO A 766 -35.14 48.82 -17.98
CA PRO A 766 -34.87 47.45 -17.49
C PRO A 766 -35.77 46.40 -18.16
N LYS A 767 -35.23 45.19 -18.32
CA LYS A 767 -35.92 44.03 -18.92
C LYS A 767 -35.78 42.81 -18.02
N GLU A 768 -36.78 41.94 -18.07
CA GLU A 768 -36.79 40.70 -17.31
C GLU A 768 -35.94 39.64 -18.03
N LYS A 769 -35.45 38.66 -17.28
CA LYS A 769 -34.79 37.48 -17.82
C LYS A 769 -35.59 36.84 -18.96
N GLY A 770 -34.94 36.60 -20.10
CA GLY A 770 -35.53 35.95 -21.28
C GLY A 770 -36.16 36.90 -22.31
N ASP A 771 -36.26 38.20 -22.02
CA ASP A 771 -36.68 39.20 -23.02
C ASP A 771 -35.66 39.32 -24.18
N VAL A 772 -36.12 39.78 -25.36
CA VAL A 772 -35.28 39.88 -26.59
C VAL A 772 -35.45 41.24 -27.27
N VAL A 773 -34.35 41.83 -27.76
CA VAL A 773 -34.31 43.12 -28.49
C VAL A 773 -33.32 43.04 -29.68
N GLN A 774 -33.54 43.82 -30.76
CA GLN A 774 -32.68 43.84 -31.95
C GLN A 774 -31.91 45.17 -32.09
N LEU A 775 -30.58 45.08 -32.26
CA LEU A 775 -29.68 46.20 -32.59
C LEU A 775 -29.19 46.12 -34.05
N THR A 776 -28.77 47.25 -34.63
CA THR A 776 -28.25 47.31 -36.02
C THR A 776 -27.03 48.23 -36.09
N ALA A 777 -25.93 47.74 -36.71
CA ALA A 777 -24.66 48.48 -36.84
C ALA A 777 -24.37 48.94 -38.29
N THR A 778 -23.81 50.14 -38.45
CA THR A 778 -23.40 50.74 -39.75
C THR A 778 -21.89 51.06 -39.74
N VAL A 779 -21.12 50.65 -40.76
CA VAL A 779 -19.63 50.77 -40.84
C VAL A 779 -19.19 51.77 -41.93
N LEU A 780 -18.20 52.63 -41.63
CA LEU A 780 -17.65 53.66 -42.54
C LEU A 780 -16.08 53.65 -42.58
N PRO A 781 -15.43 54.02 -43.70
CA PRO A 781 -16.04 54.35 -44.97
C PRO A 781 -16.65 53.10 -45.61
N SER A 782 -17.63 53.28 -46.49
CA SER A 782 -18.33 52.16 -47.12
C SER A 782 -17.45 51.30 -48.03
N ASN A 783 -16.16 51.62 -48.21
CA ASN A 783 -15.17 50.84 -48.95
C ASN A 783 -14.05 50.26 -48.07
N ALA A 784 -14.21 50.21 -46.74
CA ALA A 784 -13.24 49.54 -45.85
C ALA A 784 -12.98 48.09 -46.27
N GLY A 785 -11.72 47.64 -46.14
CA GLY A 785 -11.27 46.31 -46.58
C GLY A 785 -12.00 45.17 -45.88
N ASN A 786 -12.34 45.36 -44.61
CA ASN A 786 -13.16 44.44 -43.83
C ASN A 786 -14.29 45.19 -43.10
N LYS A 787 -15.53 44.93 -43.53
CA LYS A 787 -16.77 45.51 -42.96
C LYS A 787 -17.41 44.63 -41.89
N GLY A 788 -16.75 43.55 -41.50
CA GLY A 788 -17.24 42.67 -40.44
C GLY A 788 -17.39 43.46 -39.15
N VAL A 789 -18.51 43.24 -38.47
CA VAL A 789 -18.75 43.75 -37.13
C VAL A 789 -18.76 42.56 -36.19
N GLU A 790 -17.88 42.58 -35.21
CA GLU A 790 -17.93 41.70 -34.06
C GLU A 790 -18.83 42.34 -33.02
N TRP A 791 -19.85 41.59 -32.64
CA TRP A 791 -20.67 41.93 -31.50
C TRP A 791 -20.07 41.28 -30.29
N THR A 792 -19.86 42.08 -29.26
CA THR A 792 -19.52 41.59 -27.93
C THR A 792 -20.48 42.19 -26.93
N SER A 793 -20.86 41.42 -25.93
CA SER A 793 -21.41 41.97 -24.71
C SER A 793 -20.27 42.19 -23.74
N SER A 794 -20.33 43.26 -22.94
CA SER A 794 -19.44 43.38 -21.79
C SER A 794 -19.71 42.29 -20.74
N ASP A 795 -20.90 41.67 -20.79
CA ASP A 795 -21.30 40.57 -19.91
C ASP A 795 -22.45 39.78 -20.59
N GLU A 796 -22.12 38.64 -21.22
CA GLU A 796 -23.11 37.79 -21.91
C GLU A 796 -24.08 37.11 -20.94
N ASP A 797 -23.69 36.97 -19.66
CA ASP A 797 -24.59 36.44 -18.63
C ASP A 797 -25.69 37.46 -18.29
N ILE A 798 -25.41 38.77 -18.47
CA ILE A 798 -26.40 39.84 -18.32
C ILE A 798 -27.22 40.01 -19.60
N ALA A 799 -26.56 40.17 -20.75
CA ALA A 799 -27.24 40.24 -22.03
C ALA A 799 -26.34 39.65 -23.12
N ALA A 800 -26.77 38.53 -23.72
CA ALA A 800 -26.06 37.90 -24.81
C ALA A 800 -26.45 38.55 -26.14
N VAL A 801 -25.50 38.82 -27.02
CA VAL A 801 -25.76 39.38 -28.35
C VAL A 801 -25.31 38.40 -29.43
N SER A 802 -26.18 38.06 -30.37
CA SER A 802 -25.80 37.27 -31.53
C SER A 802 -24.94 38.10 -32.49
N GLN A 803 -24.20 37.43 -33.38
CA GLN A 803 -23.45 38.12 -34.45
C GLN A 803 -24.35 38.86 -35.47
N THR A 804 -25.68 38.71 -35.39
CA THR A 804 -26.66 39.50 -36.16
C THR A 804 -27.19 40.71 -35.36
N GLY A 805 -26.68 40.99 -34.17
CA GLY A 805 -27.13 42.08 -33.30
C GLY A 805 -28.42 41.77 -32.51
N ARG A 806 -28.84 40.50 -32.40
CA ARG A 806 -30.00 40.11 -31.59
C ARG A 806 -29.58 39.93 -30.14
N VAL A 807 -30.11 40.74 -29.24
CA VAL A 807 -29.79 40.75 -27.80
C VAL A 807 -30.85 39.95 -27.03
N THR A 808 -30.42 38.97 -26.24
CA THR A 808 -31.25 38.15 -25.35
C THR A 808 -30.83 38.45 -23.91
N MET A 809 -31.79 38.81 -23.05
CA MET A 809 -31.51 39.08 -21.64
C MET A 809 -31.17 37.77 -20.93
N GLY A 810 -30.00 37.74 -20.30
CA GLY A 810 -29.44 36.57 -19.65
C GLY A 810 -30.00 36.35 -18.26
N ASN A 811 -29.33 35.46 -17.51
CA ASN A 811 -29.75 35.06 -16.17
C ASN A 811 -29.20 35.98 -15.07
N LYS A 812 -28.22 36.83 -15.40
CA LYS A 812 -27.57 37.74 -14.48
C LYS A 812 -28.16 39.13 -14.63
N GLY A 813 -28.38 39.80 -13.52
CA GLY A 813 -28.90 41.15 -13.48
C GLY A 813 -27.75 42.15 -13.58
N GLY A 814 -28.04 43.35 -14.08
CA GLY A 814 -27.11 44.46 -14.17
C GLY A 814 -27.13 45.15 -15.52
N VAL A 815 -26.06 45.87 -15.83
CA VAL A 815 -25.92 46.63 -17.07
C VAL A 815 -24.83 46.03 -17.94
N ALA A 816 -25.22 45.49 -19.10
CA ALA A 816 -24.31 45.06 -20.14
C ALA A 816 -24.14 46.14 -21.21
N ILE A 817 -22.91 46.46 -21.56
CA ILE A 817 -22.59 47.29 -22.72
C ILE A 817 -22.43 46.38 -23.93
N ILE A 818 -23.41 46.41 -24.82
CA ILE A 818 -23.31 45.75 -26.12
C ILE A 818 -22.47 46.61 -27.05
N THR A 819 -21.35 46.05 -27.51
CA THR A 819 -20.38 46.73 -28.37
C THR A 819 -20.41 46.12 -29.76
N ALA A 820 -20.62 46.95 -30.77
CA ALA A 820 -20.35 46.63 -32.16
C ALA A 820 -18.96 47.15 -32.51
N LYS A 821 -17.99 46.23 -32.68
CA LYS A 821 -16.61 46.54 -33.05
C LYS A 821 -16.35 46.14 -34.50
N SER A 822 -15.80 47.04 -35.29
CA SER A 822 -15.28 46.67 -36.61
C SER A 822 -14.09 45.71 -36.49
N LYS A 823 -14.14 44.61 -37.27
CA LYS A 823 -13.09 43.58 -37.31
C LYS A 823 -11.73 44.08 -37.79
N ASP A 824 -11.71 45.22 -38.48
CA ASP A 824 -10.52 45.88 -38.99
C ASP A 824 -10.54 47.35 -38.55
N GLY A 825 -9.42 47.88 -38.03
CA GLY A 825 -9.33 49.24 -37.48
C GLY A 825 -9.96 49.46 -36.08
N GLY A 826 -10.71 48.50 -35.54
CA GLY A 826 -11.11 48.43 -34.12
C GLY A 826 -12.05 49.54 -33.63
N LYS A 827 -12.78 50.20 -34.53
CA LYS A 827 -13.77 51.24 -34.20
C LYS A 827 -15.01 50.62 -33.56
N ILE A 828 -15.56 51.29 -32.56
CA ILE A 828 -16.65 50.78 -31.72
C ILE A 828 -17.87 51.71 -31.70
N ALA A 829 -19.05 51.12 -31.53
CA ALA A 829 -20.26 51.78 -31.06
C ALA A 829 -20.92 50.93 -29.96
N THR A 830 -21.55 51.58 -28.98
CA THR A 830 -22.03 50.90 -27.77
C THR A 830 -23.50 51.20 -27.46
N CYS A 831 -24.18 50.23 -26.85
CA CYS A 831 -25.54 50.34 -26.33
C CYS A 831 -25.59 49.74 -24.91
N ALA A 832 -26.11 50.48 -23.93
CA ALA A 832 -26.26 49.98 -22.56
C ALA A 832 -27.59 49.23 -22.39
N VAL A 833 -27.53 47.99 -21.91
CA VAL A 833 -28.68 47.09 -21.71
C VAL A 833 -28.82 46.78 -20.22
N THR A 834 -29.96 47.10 -19.61
CA THR A 834 -30.24 46.84 -18.19
C THR A 834 -31.17 45.63 -18.03
N VAL A 835 -30.76 44.65 -17.24
CA VAL A 835 -31.49 43.40 -16.94
C VAL A 835 -31.69 43.25 -15.44
N ASP A 836 -32.85 42.72 -15.06
CA ASP A 836 -33.23 42.39 -13.68
C ASP A 836 -33.10 40.87 -13.45
N ASP A 837 -32.43 40.44 -12.38
CA ASP A 837 -32.17 39.02 -12.07
C ASP A 837 -33.28 38.33 -11.29
N HIS A 838 -34.15 39.09 -10.61
CA HIS A 838 -35.18 38.54 -9.76
C HIS A 838 -36.52 39.24 -9.90
N GLY A 839 -37.55 38.60 -9.35
CA GLY A 839 -38.90 39.14 -9.39
C GLY A 839 -39.03 40.46 -8.63
N ARG A 840 -39.66 41.44 -9.28
CA ARG A 840 -39.94 42.77 -8.70
C ARG A 840 -41.16 42.85 -7.77
N THR A 841 -41.95 41.78 -7.70
CA THR A 841 -43.23 41.69 -6.99
C THR A 841 -43.43 40.29 -6.42
N GLU A 842 -44.39 40.12 -5.49
CA GLU A 842 -44.78 38.79 -4.99
C GLU A 842 -45.22 37.83 -6.13
N GLY A 843 -45.87 38.36 -7.18
CA GLY A 843 -46.35 37.56 -8.32
C GLY A 843 -45.25 37.11 -9.28
N THR A 844 -44.08 37.75 -9.23
CA THR A 844 -42.91 37.41 -10.05
C THR A 844 -41.76 36.84 -9.21
N ALA A 845 -41.99 36.62 -7.91
CA ALA A 845 -40.95 36.27 -6.94
C ALA A 845 -40.18 34.99 -7.29
N THR A 846 -38.86 35.03 -7.06
CA THR A 846 -37.96 33.90 -7.30
C THR A 846 -38.15 32.84 -6.21
N LYS A 847 -38.45 31.60 -6.60
CA LYS A 847 -38.60 30.49 -5.63
C LYS A 847 -37.24 30.07 -5.08
N ILE A 848 -37.14 29.95 -3.75
CA ILE A 848 -35.93 29.49 -3.06
C ILE A 848 -36.22 28.27 -2.20
N LEU A 849 -35.19 27.44 -2.02
CA LEU A 849 -35.29 26.17 -1.28
C LEU A 849 -34.69 26.29 0.12
N ASP A 850 -35.00 25.31 0.95
CA ASP A 850 -34.41 25.16 2.27
C ASP A 850 -32.90 24.87 2.16
N ASN A 851 -32.09 25.41 3.08
CA ASN A 851 -30.61 25.39 3.02
C ASN A 851 -30.00 25.96 1.72
N SER A 852 -30.74 26.77 0.96
CA SER A 852 -30.24 27.35 -0.29
C SER A 852 -29.36 28.57 -0.04
N LEU A 853 -28.38 28.75 -0.93
CA LEU A 853 -27.66 29.99 -1.10
C LEU A 853 -28.02 30.51 -2.49
N THR A 854 -28.80 31.59 -2.53
CA THR A 854 -29.33 32.15 -3.78
C THR A 854 -28.56 33.44 -4.09
N ASP A 855 -27.86 33.47 -5.20
CA ASP A 855 -27.20 34.69 -5.70
C ASP A 855 -28.25 35.68 -6.17
N GLY A 856 -28.05 36.97 -5.89
CA GLY A 856 -28.87 38.06 -6.41
C GLY A 856 -28.09 39.37 -6.54
N SER A 857 -28.65 40.34 -7.23
CA SER A 857 -28.07 41.65 -7.45
C SER A 857 -29.10 42.76 -7.42
N ILE A 858 -28.78 43.84 -6.70
CA ILE A 858 -29.45 45.12 -6.90
C ILE A 858 -28.89 45.68 -8.22
N SER A 859 -29.57 45.37 -9.32
CA SER A 859 -29.08 45.49 -10.69
C SER A 859 -29.11 46.92 -11.23
N TYR A 860 -29.93 47.76 -10.64
CA TYR A 860 -29.99 49.21 -10.88
C TYR A 860 -30.48 49.93 -9.61
N ILE A 861 -30.37 51.26 -9.58
CA ILE A 861 -30.78 52.04 -8.40
C ILE A 861 -32.29 51.89 -8.18
N GLY A 862 -32.68 51.46 -6.98
CA GLY A 862 -34.08 51.25 -6.61
C GLY A 862 -34.64 49.86 -6.91
N ASP A 863 -33.78 48.89 -7.19
CA ASP A 863 -34.16 47.50 -7.46
C ASP A 863 -34.71 46.76 -6.25
N PRO A 864 -35.93 46.18 -6.31
CA PRO A 864 -36.45 45.30 -5.29
C PRO A 864 -36.47 43.83 -5.73
N ASP A 865 -35.81 42.96 -4.96
CA ASP A 865 -35.80 41.52 -5.22
C ASP A 865 -36.80 40.80 -4.30
N TYR A 866 -37.73 40.05 -4.89
CA TYR A 866 -38.69 39.23 -4.14
C TYR A 866 -38.37 37.75 -4.28
N PHE A 867 -38.36 37.05 -3.14
CA PHE A 867 -38.20 35.60 -3.05
C PHE A 867 -39.42 34.94 -2.41
N GLN A 868 -39.77 33.74 -2.88
CA GLN A 868 -40.79 32.89 -2.31
C GLN A 868 -40.14 31.69 -1.60
N PHE A 869 -40.43 31.48 -0.32
CA PHE A 869 -39.87 30.40 0.50
C PHE A 869 -40.96 29.55 1.14
N THR A 870 -40.80 28.22 1.09
CA THR A 870 -41.67 27.23 1.75
C THR A 870 -40.80 26.28 2.58
N PRO A 871 -40.79 26.36 3.93
CA PRO A 871 -39.94 25.53 4.78
C PRO A 871 -40.30 24.04 4.70
N LYS A 872 -39.30 23.15 4.73
CA LYS A 872 -39.54 21.69 4.74
C LYS A 872 -39.84 21.16 6.14
N ASN A 873 -39.19 21.72 7.16
CA ASN A 873 -39.37 21.37 8.56
C ASN A 873 -39.85 22.59 9.35
N SER A 874 -40.58 22.38 10.44
CA SER A 874 -40.89 23.49 11.36
C SER A 874 -39.68 23.78 12.25
N GLY A 875 -39.44 25.06 12.56
CA GLY A 875 -38.37 25.48 13.48
C GLY A 875 -37.74 26.81 13.09
N THR A 876 -36.67 27.19 13.80
CA THR A 876 -35.94 28.45 13.56
C THR A 876 -35.17 28.38 12.25
N HIS A 877 -35.65 29.10 11.24
CA HIS A 877 -34.93 29.31 9.99
C HIS A 877 -34.17 30.63 10.08
N LYS A 878 -32.92 30.62 9.64
CA LYS A 878 -32.07 31.80 9.60
C LYS A 878 -31.91 32.26 8.14
N PHE A 879 -32.10 33.55 7.92
CA PHE A 879 -31.88 34.23 6.65
C PHE A 879 -30.74 35.22 6.83
N THR A 880 -29.72 35.12 6.00
CA THR A 880 -28.60 36.05 6.02
C THR A 880 -28.26 36.49 4.61
N SER A 881 -27.82 37.74 4.45
CA SER A 881 -27.07 38.11 3.26
C SER A 881 -25.58 37.78 3.41
N GLU A 882 -24.96 37.42 2.29
CA GLU A 882 -23.50 37.36 2.13
C GLU A 882 -23.07 38.28 0.97
N GLY A 883 -21.81 38.72 0.98
CA GLY A 883 -21.23 39.56 -0.07
C GLY A 883 -20.55 40.82 0.48
N THR A 884 -20.38 41.82 -0.37
CA THR A 884 -19.81 43.12 0.00
C THR A 884 -20.85 44.25 -0.05
N TYR A 885 -22.03 43.95 -0.59
CA TYR A 885 -23.09 44.93 -0.81
C TYR A 885 -24.14 44.91 0.32
N SER A 886 -24.53 46.09 0.78
CA SER A 886 -25.48 46.23 1.87
C SER A 886 -26.93 46.22 1.39
N VAL A 887 -27.64 45.16 1.74
CA VAL A 887 -29.08 45.01 1.51
C VAL A 887 -29.84 44.90 2.83
N ARG A 888 -31.13 45.23 2.81
CA ARG A 888 -32.09 45.01 3.88
C ARG A 888 -33.08 43.95 3.44
N ALA A 889 -33.60 43.18 4.41
CA ALA A 889 -34.64 42.20 4.15
C ALA A 889 -35.88 42.43 5.02
N GLU A 890 -37.04 42.16 4.43
CA GLU A 890 -38.33 42.09 5.11
C GLU A 890 -38.98 40.74 4.80
N LEU A 891 -39.48 40.04 5.83
CA LEU A 891 -40.24 38.80 5.67
C LEU A 891 -41.73 39.06 5.83
N TYR A 892 -42.50 38.48 4.94
CA TYR A 892 -43.95 38.57 4.88
C TYR A 892 -44.59 37.18 4.92
N SER A 893 -45.78 37.08 5.51
CA SER A 893 -46.65 35.92 5.36
C SER A 893 -47.20 35.81 3.94
N SER A 894 -47.81 34.67 3.61
CA SER A 894 -48.57 34.48 2.36
C SER A 894 -49.73 35.47 2.14
N THR A 895 -50.16 36.20 3.18
CA THR A 895 -51.22 37.21 3.15
C THR A 895 -50.69 38.65 3.08
N GLY A 896 -49.37 38.83 2.90
CA GLY A 896 -48.73 40.15 2.81
C GLY A 896 -48.52 40.84 4.16
N VAL A 897 -48.71 40.13 5.29
CA VAL A 897 -48.44 40.69 6.63
C VAL A 897 -46.94 40.62 6.90
N LYS A 898 -46.31 41.75 7.18
CA LYS A 898 -44.89 41.80 7.56
C LYS A 898 -44.67 41.13 8.91
N LEU A 899 -43.85 40.08 8.93
CA LEU A 899 -43.51 39.29 10.11
C LEU A 899 -42.32 39.89 10.86
N LEU A 900 -41.28 40.30 10.13
CA LEU A 900 -40.09 40.93 10.71
C LEU A 900 -39.27 41.68 9.66
N SER A 901 -38.36 42.54 10.14
CA SER A 901 -37.35 43.23 9.35
C SER A 901 -35.97 42.86 9.87
N SER A 902 -34.99 42.78 8.98
CA SER A 902 -33.63 42.39 9.34
C SER A 902 -32.91 43.43 10.20
N THR A 903 -31.93 42.98 10.99
CA THR A 903 -30.92 43.85 11.61
C THR A 903 -29.66 43.84 10.74
N ASN A 904 -29.05 45.01 10.55
CA ASN A 904 -27.83 45.14 9.76
C ASN A 904 -26.61 45.18 10.68
N VAL A 905 -25.72 44.21 10.53
CA VAL A 905 -24.43 44.17 11.23
C VAL A 905 -23.33 44.17 10.16
N ASN A 906 -22.47 45.19 10.17
CA ASN A 906 -21.35 45.34 9.23
C ASN A 906 -21.76 45.27 7.74
N GLY A 907 -22.94 45.79 7.40
CA GLY A 907 -23.41 45.82 6.02
C GLY A 907 -23.99 44.51 5.49
N GLN A 908 -24.14 43.49 6.32
CA GLN A 908 -24.90 42.27 6.04
C GLN A 908 -26.16 42.23 6.91
N PHE A 909 -27.24 41.67 6.39
CA PHE A 909 -28.45 41.45 7.16
C PHE A 909 -28.47 40.05 7.76
N GLU A 910 -28.99 39.97 8.96
CA GLU A 910 -29.33 38.70 9.59
C GLU A 910 -30.74 38.79 10.16
N MET A 911 -31.50 37.72 9.99
CA MET A 911 -32.78 37.56 10.66
C MET A 911 -33.15 36.09 10.82
N SER A 912 -33.81 35.76 11.92
CA SER A 912 -34.28 34.41 12.21
C SER A 912 -35.75 34.43 12.61
N SER A 913 -36.50 33.43 12.17
CA SER A 913 -37.92 33.28 12.55
C SER A 913 -38.29 31.81 12.70
N ASN A 914 -39.22 31.54 13.61
CA ASN A 914 -39.88 30.24 13.69
C ASN A 914 -40.94 30.16 12.58
N LEU A 915 -40.70 29.29 11.61
CA LEU A 915 -41.59 29.09 10.47
C LEU A 915 -42.19 27.69 10.52
N ASN A 916 -43.42 27.57 10.03
CA ASN A 916 -44.11 26.28 9.94
C ASN A 916 -43.75 25.57 8.63
N ALA A 917 -43.55 24.26 8.70
CA ALA A 917 -43.38 23.44 7.51
C ALA A 917 -44.57 23.59 6.55
N ASN A 918 -44.28 23.65 5.25
CA ASN A 918 -45.26 23.71 4.15
C ASN A 918 -46.10 24.99 4.03
N GLU A 919 -45.82 26.04 4.80
CA GLU A 919 -46.42 27.37 4.60
C GLU A 919 -45.56 28.24 3.68
N THR A 920 -46.19 29.11 2.87
CA THR A 920 -45.48 30.03 1.96
C THR A 920 -45.20 31.37 2.64
N TYR A 921 -43.98 31.86 2.47
CA TYR A 921 -43.52 33.17 2.93
C TYR A 921 -42.83 33.92 1.80
N TYR A 922 -42.82 35.24 1.87
CA TYR A 922 -42.12 36.10 0.91
C TYR A 922 -41.03 36.91 1.59
N ILE A 923 -39.88 37.01 0.93
CA ILE A 923 -38.74 37.76 1.41
C ILE A 923 -38.46 38.85 0.39
N ARG A 924 -38.52 40.10 0.82
CA ARG A 924 -38.19 41.26 -0.01
C ARG A 924 -36.83 41.78 0.37
N LEU A 925 -35.91 41.82 -0.59
CA LEU A 925 -34.60 42.44 -0.45
C LEU A 925 -34.59 43.77 -1.20
N TYR A 926 -33.91 44.76 -0.62
CA TYR A 926 -33.72 46.06 -1.26
C TYR A 926 -32.47 46.75 -0.71
N GLN A 927 -32.00 47.73 -1.47
CA GLN A 927 -30.83 48.53 -1.15
C GLN A 927 -30.85 49.14 0.26
N SER A 928 -29.71 49.06 0.95
CA SER A 928 -29.49 49.71 2.25
C SER A 928 -28.30 50.66 2.21
N GLY A 929 -28.53 51.95 1.94
CA GLY A 929 -27.48 52.98 1.94
C GLY A 929 -27.56 53.92 0.73
N PRO A 930 -26.44 54.60 0.36
CA PRO A 930 -26.41 55.49 -0.82
C PRO A 930 -26.69 54.73 -2.12
N PRO A 931 -27.17 55.40 -3.20
CA PRO A 931 -27.69 54.80 -4.43
C PRO A 931 -26.58 54.17 -5.29
N THR A 932 -26.01 53.08 -4.81
CA THR A 932 -25.08 52.17 -5.49
C THR A 932 -25.82 50.94 -6.03
N ILE A 933 -25.12 50.09 -6.76
CA ILE A 933 -25.59 48.77 -7.23
C ILE A 933 -24.61 47.72 -6.70
N GLY A 934 -25.05 46.47 -6.57
CA GLY A 934 -24.14 45.42 -6.14
C GLY A 934 -24.80 44.07 -5.88
N THR A 935 -23.95 43.06 -5.78
CA THR A 935 -24.33 41.65 -5.63
C THR A 935 -24.43 41.26 -4.17
N TYR A 936 -25.38 40.39 -3.85
CA TYR A 936 -25.52 39.73 -2.57
C TYR A 936 -25.79 38.24 -2.78
N LYS A 937 -25.72 37.46 -1.70
CA LYS A 937 -26.28 36.11 -1.67
C LYS A 937 -27.26 36.00 -0.52
N LEU A 938 -28.45 35.50 -0.78
CA LEU A 938 -29.43 35.14 0.23
C LEU A 938 -29.18 33.70 0.68
N ARG A 939 -28.68 33.53 1.91
CA ARG A 939 -28.62 32.21 2.55
C ARG A 939 -29.88 31.97 3.36
N VAL A 940 -30.53 30.84 3.10
CA VAL A 940 -31.52 30.24 3.99
C VAL A 940 -30.83 29.09 4.71
N THR A 941 -30.91 29.03 6.03
CA THR A 941 -30.39 27.91 6.84
C THR A 941 -31.53 27.31 7.65
N SER A 942 -31.83 26.04 7.40
CA SER A 942 -32.77 25.26 8.21
C SER A 942 -32.14 24.91 9.56
N PRO A 943 -32.94 24.58 10.58
CA PRO A 943 -32.41 23.93 11.76
C PRO A 943 -31.68 22.62 11.37
N PRO A 944 -30.45 22.37 11.86
CA PRO A 944 -29.69 21.17 11.49
C PRO A 944 -30.38 19.89 11.99
N PRO A 945 -30.38 18.79 11.22
CA PRO A 945 -30.82 17.50 11.72
C PRO A 945 -29.84 16.97 12.80
N PRO A 946 -30.30 16.19 13.80
CA PRO A 946 -29.41 15.62 14.82
C PRO A 946 -28.39 14.66 14.19
N VAL A 947 -27.09 14.90 14.39
CA VAL A 947 -25.97 14.02 14.01
C VAL A 947 -25.79 12.94 15.07
N LYS A 948 -25.95 11.68 14.68
CA LYS A 948 -25.82 10.52 15.58
C LYS A 948 -24.36 10.20 15.89
N VAL A 949 -24.14 9.59 17.05
CA VAL A 949 -22.84 9.01 17.42
C VAL A 949 -22.65 7.69 16.67
N PHE A 950 -21.45 7.50 16.10
CA PHE A 950 -21.03 6.29 15.38
C PHE A 950 -19.88 5.54 16.07
N GLY A 951 -19.25 6.13 17.08
CA GLY A 951 -18.19 5.49 17.83
C GLY A 951 -17.58 6.39 18.88
N ILE A 952 -16.67 5.82 19.66
CA ILE A 952 -15.85 6.55 20.63
C ILE A 952 -14.43 6.01 20.55
N SER A 953 -13.44 6.90 20.42
CA SER A 953 -12.03 6.56 20.47
C SER A 953 -11.40 7.06 21.76
N LEU A 954 -10.35 6.38 22.20
CA LEU A 954 -9.67 6.63 23.47
C LEU A 954 -8.17 6.83 23.20
N ASN A 955 -7.66 8.03 23.45
CA ASN A 955 -6.25 8.38 23.25
C ASN A 955 -5.59 8.69 24.59
N LEU A 956 -4.34 8.22 24.77
CA LEU A 956 -3.54 8.50 25.96
C LEU A 956 -2.50 9.59 25.66
N THR A 957 -2.39 10.58 26.54
CA THR A 957 -1.52 11.76 26.34
C THR A 957 -0.03 11.46 26.62
N VAL A 958 0.27 10.34 27.29
CA VAL A 958 1.64 9.94 27.67
C VAL A 958 1.78 8.44 27.42
N GLY A 959 2.74 8.01 26.61
CA GLY A 959 2.86 6.63 26.09
C GLY A 959 3.17 5.49 27.09
N ALA A 960 2.75 5.60 28.35
CA ALA A 960 2.93 4.55 29.35
C ALA A 960 1.59 4.16 30.00
N SER A 961 1.26 2.86 29.99
CA SER A 961 0.11 2.27 30.71
C SER A 961 0.35 2.11 32.23
N TYR A 962 1.34 2.82 32.76
CA TYR A 962 1.80 2.75 34.16
C TYR A 962 1.46 4.03 34.91
N LEU A 963 0.89 3.86 36.10
CA LEU A 963 0.56 4.93 37.03
C LEU A 963 1.28 4.67 38.37
N PRO A 964 2.28 5.48 38.75
CA PRO A 964 2.92 5.33 40.06
C PRO A 964 1.92 5.57 41.19
N LYS A 965 2.21 5.06 42.39
CA LYS A 965 1.38 5.26 43.58
C LYS A 965 1.17 6.75 43.84
N ASN A 966 -0.09 7.19 43.97
CA ASN A 966 -0.51 8.60 44.03
C ASN A 966 -0.33 9.41 42.73
N GLY A 967 0.01 8.76 41.62
CA GLY A 967 0.14 9.38 40.30
C GLY A 967 -1.20 9.65 39.63
N THR A 968 -1.17 10.48 38.59
CA THR A 968 -2.32 10.77 37.74
C THR A 968 -1.97 10.69 36.26
N MET A 969 -2.89 10.20 35.43
CA MET A 969 -2.76 10.17 33.97
C MET A 969 -4.04 10.69 33.31
N GLN A 970 -3.94 11.10 32.05
CA GLN A 970 -5.05 11.74 31.33
C GLN A 970 -5.39 10.97 30.06
N PHE A 971 -6.62 10.48 30.00
CA PHE A 971 -7.23 10.00 28.76
C PHE A 971 -8.04 11.11 28.09
N ASN A 972 -8.00 11.12 26.75
CA ASN A 972 -8.86 11.95 25.93
C ASN A 972 -9.77 11.03 25.12
N ALA A 973 -11.09 11.13 25.35
CA ALA A 973 -12.07 10.44 24.53
C ALA A 973 -12.58 11.35 23.42
N THR A 974 -12.66 10.82 22.20
CA THR A 974 -13.24 11.52 21.07
C THR A 974 -14.50 10.79 20.61
N VAL A 975 -15.65 11.45 20.70
CA VAL A 975 -16.92 10.96 20.13
C VAL A 975 -16.87 11.16 18.63
N LEU A 976 -17.10 10.08 17.88
CA LEU A 976 -17.06 10.05 16.42
C LEU A 976 -18.49 9.97 15.86
N PRO A 977 -18.81 10.72 14.79
CA PRO A 977 -17.95 11.71 14.15
C PRO A 977 -17.81 12.93 15.07
N SER A 978 -16.73 13.71 14.92
CA SER A 978 -16.41 14.82 15.82
C SER A 978 -17.49 15.91 15.86
N ASN A 979 -18.47 15.89 14.97
CA ASN A 979 -19.63 16.78 14.91
C ASN A 979 -20.94 16.14 15.45
N ALA A 980 -20.90 14.99 16.14
CA ALA A 980 -22.08 14.40 16.77
C ALA A 980 -22.82 15.39 17.68
N THR A 981 -24.16 15.35 17.66
CA THR A 981 -25.01 16.27 18.43
C THR A 981 -25.11 15.88 19.90
N ASN A 982 -25.04 14.58 20.22
CA ASN A 982 -24.88 14.09 21.59
C ASN A 982 -23.44 13.63 21.82
N LYS A 983 -22.63 14.43 22.53
CA LYS A 983 -21.24 14.07 22.91
C LYS A 983 -21.11 13.71 24.38
N VAL A 984 -22.23 13.47 25.06
CA VAL A 984 -22.23 13.11 26.46
C VAL A 984 -21.60 11.74 26.58
N ILE A 985 -20.56 11.66 27.42
CA ILE A 985 -19.80 10.45 27.72
C ILE A 985 -19.77 10.26 29.23
N SER A 986 -19.61 9.02 29.66
CA SER A 986 -19.39 8.69 31.06
C SER A 986 -18.19 7.76 31.21
N TRP A 987 -17.41 8.00 32.26
CA TRP A 987 -16.22 7.23 32.58
C TRP A 987 -16.46 6.31 33.77
N THR A 988 -15.87 5.12 33.71
CA THR A 988 -15.90 4.12 34.77
C THR A 988 -14.56 3.43 34.91
N SER A 989 -14.26 2.94 36.11
CA SER A 989 -13.11 2.07 36.39
C SER A 989 -13.64 0.71 36.85
N SER A 990 -13.09 -0.38 36.32
CA SER A 990 -13.52 -1.73 36.69
C SER A 990 -13.18 -2.08 38.14
N ASP A 991 -12.11 -1.51 38.69
CA ASP A 991 -11.77 -1.56 40.11
C ASP A 991 -11.35 -0.15 40.61
N PRO A 992 -12.31 0.64 41.14
CA PRO A 992 -12.03 1.97 41.69
C PRO A 992 -11.06 1.97 42.87
N SER A 993 -10.85 0.82 43.54
CA SER A 993 -9.85 0.73 44.61
C SER A 993 -8.41 0.72 44.08
N VAL A 994 -8.23 0.34 42.80
CA VAL A 994 -6.94 0.33 42.08
C VAL A 994 -6.68 1.65 41.36
N ALA A 995 -7.65 2.18 40.62
CA ALA A 995 -7.60 3.55 40.11
C ALA A 995 -9.01 4.10 39.92
N THR A 996 -9.20 5.39 40.17
CA THR A 996 -10.46 6.10 39.88
C THR A 996 -10.32 6.90 38.60
N VAL A 997 -11.42 7.18 37.91
CA VAL A 997 -11.46 8.07 36.74
C VAL A 997 -12.57 9.10 36.96
N ASP A 998 -12.27 10.37 36.70
CA ASP A 998 -13.28 11.42 36.72
C ASP A 998 -13.97 11.59 35.36
N GLN A 999 -15.00 12.44 35.30
CA GLN A 999 -15.75 12.67 34.06
C GLN A 999 -14.94 13.41 32.97
N ALA A 1000 -13.78 13.96 33.31
CA ALA A 1000 -12.85 14.56 32.35
C ALA A 1000 -11.85 13.53 31.80
N GLY A 1001 -11.93 12.25 32.20
CA GLY A 1001 -10.99 11.20 31.78
C GLY A 1001 -9.65 11.23 32.54
N LYS A 1002 -9.56 12.00 33.64
CA LYS A 1002 -8.39 11.99 34.50
C LYS A 1002 -8.44 10.78 35.43
N VAL A 1003 -7.41 9.96 35.37
CA VAL A 1003 -7.27 8.75 36.16
C VAL A 1003 -6.31 9.01 37.32
N ILE A 1004 -6.73 8.64 38.53
CA ILE A 1004 -5.98 8.82 39.78
C ILE A 1004 -5.75 7.44 40.39
N ALA A 1005 -4.49 7.15 40.75
CA ALA A 1005 -4.12 5.92 41.43
C ALA A 1005 -4.91 5.76 42.74
N GLY A 1006 -5.49 4.57 42.94
CA GLY A 1006 -6.15 4.16 44.16
C GLY A 1006 -5.16 3.61 45.19
N ASN A 1007 -5.69 3.17 46.34
CA ASN A 1007 -4.87 2.65 47.44
C ASN A 1007 -4.42 1.20 47.24
N LYS A 1008 -5.09 0.46 46.36
CA LYS A 1008 -4.77 -0.93 46.02
C LYS A 1008 -3.87 -0.94 44.78
N GLU A 1009 -2.80 -1.72 44.83
CA GLU A 1009 -1.94 -1.95 43.67
C GLU A 1009 -2.58 -3.04 42.79
N GLY A 1010 -2.40 -2.94 41.47
CA GLY A 1010 -2.95 -3.90 40.51
C GLY A 1010 -3.38 -3.28 39.18
N LEU A 1011 -4.11 -4.06 38.39
CA LEU A 1011 -4.65 -3.66 37.10
C LEU A 1011 -6.12 -3.23 37.26
N THR A 1012 -6.50 -2.12 36.61
CA THR A 1012 -7.90 -1.75 36.42
C THR A 1012 -8.14 -1.31 34.99
N THR A 1013 -9.35 -1.54 34.48
CA THR A 1013 -9.77 -1.11 33.14
C THR A 1013 -10.56 0.17 33.27
N ILE A 1014 -10.08 1.22 32.60
CA ILE A 1014 -10.77 2.50 32.46
C ILE A 1014 -11.62 2.45 31.21
N THR A 1015 -12.93 2.64 31.36
CA THR A 1015 -13.90 2.54 30.27
C THR A 1015 -14.63 3.87 30.10
N VAL A 1016 -14.72 4.34 28.86
CA VAL A 1016 -15.57 5.45 28.47
C VAL A 1016 -16.74 4.92 27.63
N VAL A 1017 -17.95 5.38 27.92
CA VAL A 1017 -19.16 5.02 27.18
C VAL A 1017 -19.94 6.26 26.77
N THR A 1018 -20.64 6.20 25.65
CA THR A 1018 -21.60 7.24 25.25
C THR A 1018 -22.86 7.18 26.11
N ASP A 1019 -23.57 8.30 26.27
CA ASP A 1019 -24.77 8.43 27.14
C ASP A 1019 -25.92 7.48 26.77
N ASP A 1020 -26.01 7.11 25.50
CA ASP A 1020 -26.95 6.08 25.01
C ASP A 1020 -26.46 4.63 25.25
N ASN A 1021 -25.30 4.44 25.90
CA ASN A 1021 -24.62 3.18 26.18
C ASN A 1021 -24.27 2.31 24.95
N ASN A 1022 -24.40 2.85 23.75
CA ASN A 1022 -24.23 2.10 22.51
C ASN A 1022 -22.75 1.89 22.11
N TYR A 1023 -21.85 2.79 22.51
CA TYR A 1023 -20.43 2.73 22.14
C TYR A 1023 -19.54 2.80 23.37
N LYS A 1024 -18.47 1.99 23.37
CA LYS A 1024 -17.54 1.83 24.50
C LYS A 1024 -16.11 1.76 24.01
N ALA A 1025 -15.18 2.39 24.74
CA ALA A 1025 -13.75 2.20 24.58
C ALA A 1025 -13.10 2.00 25.96
N SER A 1026 -12.10 1.13 26.03
CA SER A 1026 -11.48 0.72 27.29
C SER A 1026 -9.96 0.68 27.20
N HIS A 1027 -9.27 0.99 28.29
CA HIS A 1027 -7.81 0.87 28.42
C HIS A 1027 -7.42 0.28 29.78
N VAL A 1028 -6.42 -0.60 29.80
CA VAL A 1028 -5.92 -1.21 31.03
C VAL A 1028 -4.83 -0.34 31.65
N VAL A 1029 -5.00 0.03 32.92
CA VAL A 1029 -4.06 0.84 33.71
C VAL A 1029 -3.45 -0.03 34.82
N LEU A 1030 -2.12 0.00 34.92
CA LEU A 1030 -1.37 -0.60 36.02
C LEU A 1030 -1.07 0.45 37.09
N VAL A 1031 -1.49 0.22 38.33
CA VAL A 1031 -1.18 1.06 39.49
C VAL A 1031 -0.32 0.29 40.48
N GLY A 1032 0.86 0.80 40.85
CA GLY A 1032 1.71 0.17 41.87
C GLY A 1032 3.20 0.20 41.56
N LYS A 1033 3.91 -0.88 41.91
CA LYS A 1033 5.36 -1.00 41.65
C LYS A 1033 5.69 -0.88 40.17
N GLU A 1034 6.70 -0.08 39.86
CA GLU A 1034 7.30 -0.02 38.53
C GLU A 1034 7.76 -1.43 38.13
N LYS A 1035 7.49 -1.83 36.87
CA LYS A 1035 7.89 -3.14 36.35
C LYS A 1035 9.40 -3.31 36.56
N GLN A 1036 9.82 -4.31 37.36
CA GLN A 1036 11.25 -4.52 37.59
C GLN A 1036 11.96 -4.91 36.29
N THR A 1037 13.10 -4.27 36.05
CA THR A 1037 14.03 -4.57 34.99
C THR A 1037 15.30 -5.19 35.59
N LEU A 1038 16.20 -5.72 34.76
CA LEU A 1038 17.50 -6.21 35.25
C LEU A 1038 18.32 -5.10 35.94
N SER A 1039 18.11 -3.84 35.55
CA SER A 1039 18.74 -2.66 36.17
C SER A 1039 18.18 -2.31 37.55
N THR A 1040 16.91 -2.67 37.84
CA THR A 1040 16.23 -2.35 39.11
C THR A 1040 16.06 -3.59 40.00
N ALA A 1041 16.74 -4.70 39.68
CA ALA A 1041 16.63 -5.96 40.40
C ALA A 1041 17.09 -5.84 41.87
N THR A 1042 16.38 -6.52 42.77
CA THR A 1042 16.68 -6.53 44.20
C THR A 1042 17.93 -7.36 44.47
N VAL A 1043 18.98 -6.76 45.04
CA VAL A 1043 20.21 -7.49 45.34
C VAL A 1043 20.01 -8.39 46.56
N VAL A 1044 20.31 -9.68 46.41
CA VAL A 1044 20.24 -10.69 47.48
C VAL A 1044 21.57 -11.42 47.63
N SER A 1045 21.91 -11.78 48.87
CA SER A 1045 23.09 -12.57 49.19
C SER A 1045 22.75 -14.05 49.31
N ASP A 1046 23.76 -14.92 49.21
CA ASP A 1046 23.58 -16.34 49.50
C ASP A 1046 23.16 -16.57 50.96
N HIS A 1047 22.40 -17.66 51.19
CA HIS A 1047 21.91 -18.11 52.50
C HIS A 1047 20.91 -17.20 53.24
N ILE A 1048 20.41 -16.12 52.61
CA ILE A 1048 19.37 -15.28 53.20
C ILE A 1048 18.00 -15.69 52.68
N LEU A 1049 17.07 -15.94 53.60
CA LEU A 1049 15.66 -16.10 53.29
C LEU A 1049 15.06 -14.71 53.01
N THR A 1050 14.81 -14.41 51.74
CA THR A 1050 14.35 -13.10 51.27
C THR A 1050 12.84 -13.12 51.07
N ALA A 1051 12.12 -12.16 51.66
CA ALA A 1051 10.69 -12.03 51.45
C ALA A 1051 10.37 -11.41 50.09
N GLY A 1052 9.35 -11.94 49.41
CA GLY A 1052 8.74 -11.38 48.21
C GLY A 1052 7.21 -11.46 48.28
N SER A 1053 6.55 -10.78 47.36
CA SER A 1053 5.09 -10.74 47.25
C SER A 1053 4.63 -10.56 45.82
N ILE A 1054 3.84 -11.51 45.33
CA ILE A 1054 3.10 -11.37 44.08
C ILE A 1054 1.83 -10.59 44.40
N ASP A 1055 1.84 -9.30 44.12
CA ASP A 1055 0.81 -8.36 44.56
C ASP A 1055 -0.45 -8.42 43.67
N PHE A 1056 -0.31 -8.85 42.42
CA PHE A 1056 -1.40 -9.07 41.47
C PHE A 1056 -1.08 -10.17 40.45
N SER A 1057 -2.10 -10.73 39.80
CA SER A 1057 -1.87 -11.69 38.71
C SER A 1057 -1.22 -10.99 37.53
N GLY A 1058 -0.02 -11.46 37.19
CA GLY A 1058 0.91 -10.88 36.21
C GLY A 1058 2.17 -10.29 36.83
N ASP A 1059 2.21 -10.15 38.17
CA ASP A 1059 3.36 -9.62 38.90
C ASP A 1059 4.53 -10.60 38.96
N PHE A 1060 5.75 -10.06 38.96
CA PHE A 1060 7.01 -10.79 39.09
C PHE A 1060 8.10 -9.91 39.73
N GLU A 1061 8.94 -10.50 40.56
CA GLU A 1061 10.13 -9.83 41.09
C GLU A 1061 11.41 -10.34 40.44
N ILE A 1062 12.42 -9.48 40.33
CA ILE A 1062 13.75 -9.88 39.87
C ILE A 1062 14.75 -9.69 41.00
N TYR A 1063 15.44 -10.77 41.34
CA TYR A 1063 16.54 -10.76 42.30
C TYR A 1063 17.88 -10.85 41.59
N LYS A 1064 18.86 -10.05 42.00
CA LYS A 1064 20.23 -10.10 41.52
C LYS A 1064 21.12 -10.71 42.59
N PHE A 1065 21.95 -11.70 42.23
CA PHE A 1065 22.90 -12.29 43.18
C PHE A 1065 24.22 -12.64 42.48
N ILE A 1066 25.29 -12.70 43.27
CA ILE A 1066 26.64 -13.05 42.83
C ILE A 1066 27.11 -14.25 43.66
N PRO A 1067 27.26 -15.44 43.06
CA PRO A 1067 27.82 -16.61 43.73
C PRO A 1067 29.20 -16.32 44.32
N THR A 1068 29.40 -16.71 45.56
CA THR A 1068 30.67 -16.56 46.29
C THR A 1068 31.67 -17.68 45.95
N ALA A 1069 31.21 -18.82 45.42
CA ALA A 1069 32.05 -19.94 45.01
C ALA A 1069 31.50 -20.64 43.76
N THR A 1070 32.38 -21.18 42.91
CA THR A 1070 31.94 -21.96 41.73
C THR A 1070 31.47 -23.35 42.15
N ARG A 1071 30.17 -23.52 42.33
CA ARG A 1071 29.54 -24.77 42.79
C ARG A 1071 28.06 -24.81 42.42
N THR A 1072 27.40 -25.90 42.79
CA THR A 1072 25.95 -26.04 42.64
C THR A 1072 25.23 -25.15 43.66
N TYR A 1073 24.26 -24.37 43.19
CA TYR A 1073 23.34 -23.59 44.01
C TYR A 1073 21.94 -24.15 43.86
N VAL A 1074 21.22 -24.20 44.97
CA VAL A 1074 19.81 -24.55 45.08
C VAL A 1074 19.02 -23.29 45.40
N MET A 1075 18.05 -22.97 44.55
CA MET A 1075 17.12 -21.86 44.69
C MET A 1075 15.73 -22.42 44.95
N THR A 1076 15.08 -22.01 46.03
CA THR A 1076 13.74 -22.50 46.41
C THR A 1076 12.82 -21.37 46.86
N SER A 1077 11.51 -21.55 46.67
CA SER A 1077 10.50 -20.73 47.36
C SER A 1077 9.84 -21.46 48.53
N GLU A 1078 9.33 -20.69 49.49
CA GLU A 1078 8.31 -21.11 50.46
C GLU A 1078 7.08 -20.24 50.19
N SER A 1079 5.97 -20.81 49.72
CA SER A 1079 4.75 -20.06 49.41
C SER A 1079 3.47 -20.91 49.47
N ASP A 1080 2.35 -20.21 49.71
CA ASP A 1080 0.98 -20.75 49.63
C ASP A 1080 0.34 -20.56 48.24
N ILE A 1081 1.02 -19.86 47.34
CA ILE A 1081 0.66 -19.69 45.93
C ILE A 1081 1.62 -20.49 45.05
N ASP A 1082 1.14 -20.99 43.92
CA ASP A 1082 1.94 -21.80 42.99
C ASP A 1082 2.98 -20.93 42.29
N MET A 1083 4.25 -21.12 42.65
CA MET A 1083 5.38 -20.29 42.23
C MET A 1083 6.24 -20.97 41.16
N MET A 1084 6.80 -20.15 40.28
CA MET A 1084 7.86 -20.53 39.36
C MET A 1084 8.98 -19.49 39.34
N ALA A 1085 10.17 -19.90 38.91
CA ALA A 1085 11.31 -18.99 38.77
C ALA A 1085 12.13 -19.22 37.51
N PHE A 1086 12.72 -18.15 36.99
CA PHE A 1086 13.61 -18.14 35.83
C PHE A 1086 14.97 -17.63 36.28
N LEU A 1087 15.97 -18.51 36.26
CA LEU A 1087 17.37 -18.11 36.43
C LEU A 1087 17.87 -17.53 35.12
N LYS A 1088 18.54 -16.37 35.17
CA LYS A 1088 19.05 -15.64 34.02
C LYS A 1088 20.52 -15.26 34.22
N ASP A 1089 21.26 -15.14 33.12
CA ASP A 1089 22.62 -14.61 33.13
C ASP A 1089 22.66 -13.08 33.20
N SER A 1090 23.86 -12.51 33.14
CA SER A 1090 24.08 -11.06 33.20
C SER A 1090 23.47 -10.27 32.03
N THR A 1091 23.13 -10.92 30.92
CA THR A 1091 22.49 -10.30 29.74
C THR A 1091 20.96 -10.37 29.79
N GLY A 1092 20.42 -11.17 30.72
CA GLY A 1092 18.99 -11.42 30.83
C GLY A 1092 18.51 -12.70 30.15
N ALA A 1093 19.41 -13.46 29.51
CA ALA A 1093 19.06 -14.72 28.89
C ALA A 1093 18.73 -15.76 29.97
N VAL A 1094 17.63 -16.50 29.78
CA VAL A 1094 17.20 -17.56 30.72
C VAL A 1094 18.15 -18.74 30.64
N LEU A 1095 18.76 -19.10 31.77
CA LEU A 1095 19.67 -20.23 31.93
C LEU A 1095 18.98 -21.49 32.41
N ASP A 1096 17.93 -21.34 33.22
CA ASP A 1096 17.22 -22.46 33.83
C ASP A 1096 15.85 -22.00 34.35
N ILE A 1097 14.90 -22.94 34.47
CA ILE A 1097 13.54 -22.67 34.96
C ILE A 1097 13.24 -23.65 36.09
N GLY A 1098 12.82 -23.13 37.22
CA GLY A 1098 12.35 -23.92 38.35
C GLY A 1098 10.84 -23.84 38.44
N ASP A 1099 10.19 -24.99 38.36
CA ASP A 1099 8.84 -25.19 38.88
C ASP A 1099 8.86 -26.42 39.82
N ASP A 1100 7.69 -26.88 40.26
CA ASP A 1100 7.54 -27.89 41.29
C ASP A 1100 7.23 -29.31 40.74
N ASP A 1101 7.23 -29.49 39.41
CA ASP A 1101 6.76 -30.71 38.72
C ASP A 1101 5.32 -31.18 39.11
N GLY A 1102 4.49 -30.33 39.72
CA GLY A 1102 3.04 -30.50 39.87
C GLY A 1102 2.51 -31.10 41.18
N ALA A 1103 3.27 -31.09 42.28
CA ALA A 1103 2.82 -31.61 43.58
C ALA A 1103 2.98 -30.64 44.77
N SER A 1104 3.72 -29.53 44.62
CA SER A 1104 3.92 -28.53 45.67
C SER A 1104 3.54 -27.12 45.15
N LYS A 1105 3.60 -26.10 46.00
CA LYS A 1105 3.38 -24.71 45.57
C LYS A 1105 4.70 -23.95 45.42
N GLN A 1106 5.82 -24.66 45.51
CA GLN A 1106 7.15 -24.11 45.66
C GLN A 1106 8.01 -24.49 44.47
N PHE A 1107 8.73 -23.55 43.87
CA PHE A 1107 9.73 -23.90 42.87
C PHE A 1107 11.00 -24.40 43.55
N LYS A 1108 11.72 -25.29 42.86
CA LYS A 1108 13.09 -25.66 43.21
C LYS A 1108 13.94 -25.71 41.95
N LEU A 1109 15.04 -24.95 41.94
CA LEU A 1109 15.99 -24.89 40.83
C LEU A 1109 17.39 -25.23 41.34
N THR A 1110 18.13 -26.08 40.62
CA THR A 1110 19.48 -26.51 41.01
C THR A 1110 20.44 -26.30 39.85
N ARG A 1111 21.41 -25.38 39.99
CA ARG A 1111 22.34 -25.03 38.90
C ARG A 1111 23.76 -24.85 39.39
N ARG A 1112 24.75 -25.35 38.63
CA ARG A 1112 26.17 -25.01 38.86
C ARG A 1112 26.43 -23.59 38.34
N LEU A 1113 26.84 -22.69 39.23
CA LEU A 1113 27.09 -21.28 38.94
C LEU A 1113 28.55 -20.92 39.18
N ASN A 1114 29.06 -19.93 38.45
CA ASN A 1114 30.44 -19.46 38.56
C ASN A 1114 30.57 -18.35 39.61
N ALA A 1115 31.61 -18.44 40.44
CA ALA A 1115 31.94 -17.39 41.40
C ALA A 1115 32.14 -16.04 40.71
N GLY A 1116 31.67 -14.96 41.33
CA GLY A 1116 31.88 -13.60 40.84
C GLY A 1116 31.06 -13.19 39.62
N THR A 1117 30.25 -14.10 39.05
CA THR A 1117 29.36 -13.80 37.92
C THR A 1117 28.01 -13.29 38.42
N VAL A 1118 27.45 -12.27 37.76
CA VAL A 1118 26.12 -11.76 38.09
C VAL A 1118 25.05 -12.67 37.49
N TYR A 1119 24.11 -13.11 38.32
CA TYR A 1119 22.92 -13.82 37.90
C TYR A 1119 21.66 -13.10 38.38
N TYR A 1120 20.56 -13.32 37.66
CA TYR A 1120 19.26 -12.81 38.03
C TYR A 1120 18.27 -13.97 38.21
N LEU A 1121 17.38 -13.87 39.20
CA LEU A 1121 16.30 -14.82 39.41
C LEU A 1121 14.97 -14.06 39.33
N SER A 1122 14.21 -14.30 38.27
CA SER A 1122 12.86 -13.77 38.11
C SER A 1122 11.88 -14.73 38.77
N VAL A 1123 11.08 -14.27 39.74
CA VAL A 1123 10.15 -15.11 40.49
C VAL A 1123 8.72 -14.62 40.23
N GLN A 1124 7.80 -15.54 39.95
CA GLN A 1124 6.41 -15.21 39.62
C GLN A 1124 5.44 -16.35 39.97
N HIS A 1125 4.13 -16.08 39.91
CA HIS A 1125 3.08 -17.10 40.03
C HIS A 1125 2.88 -17.86 38.70
N ARG A 1126 2.43 -19.13 38.77
CA ARG A 1126 2.26 -20.01 37.60
C ARG A 1126 0.93 -19.86 36.85
N SER A 1127 -0.17 -19.67 37.58
CA SER A 1127 -1.54 -19.67 37.01
C SER A 1127 -2.29 -18.36 37.24
N SER A 1128 -2.61 -18.02 38.50
CA SER A 1128 -3.25 -16.73 38.86
C SER A 1128 -3.29 -16.45 40.38
N GLY A 1129 -2.20 -16.72 41.10
CA GLY A 1129 -2.13 -16.54 42.56
C GLY A 1129 -1.51 -15.20 42.98
N THR A 1130 -2.07 -14.55 44.00
CA THR A 1130 -1.47 -13.39 44.69
C THR A 1130 -1.14 -13.77 46.12
N GLY A 1131 0.02 -13.38 46.63
CA GLY A 1131 0.44 -13.76 47.97
C GLY A 1131 1.94 -13.58 48.21
N SER A 1132 2.33 -13.67 49.48
CA SER A 1132 3.73 -13.61 49.88
C SER A 1132 4.45 -14.94 49.61
N TYR A 1133 5.76 -14.84 49.38
CA TYR A 1133 6.65 -15.98 49.36
C TYR A 1133 7.98 -15.64 50.04
N LYS A 1134 8.77 -16.67 50.33
CA LYS A 1134 10.16 -16.50 50.74
C LYS A 1134 11.07 -17.20 49.78
N LEU A 1135 12.04 -16.49 49.24
CA LEU A 1135 13.10 -16.98 48.37
C LEU A 1135 14.31 -17.40 49.21
N ARG A 1136 14.89 -18.55 48.90
CA ARG A 1136 16.20 -18.97 49.42
C ARG A 1136 17.13 -19.31 48.27
N ILE A 1137 18.34 -18.76 48.28
CA ILE A 1137 19.42 -19.10 47.36
C ILE A 1137 20.58 -19.63 48.20
N GLN A 1138 20.97 -20.89 48.04
CA GLN A 1138 22.05 -21.47 48.85
C GLN A 1138 22.92 -22.44 48.05
N PRO A 1139 24.25 -22.46 48.25
CA PRO A 1139 25.11 -23.51 47.73
C PRO A 1139 24.73 -24.89 48.29
N GLN A 1140 24.93 -25.91 47.46
CA GLN A 1140 24.84 -27.33 47.82
C GLN A 1140 26.15 -27.83 48.43
#